data_AF-A0A1Q3VVJ1-F1
#
_entry.id   AF-A0A1Q3VVJ1-F1
#
_cell.length_a   1.000
_cell.length_b   1.000
_cell.length_c   1.000
_cell.angle_alpha   90.00
_cell.angle_beta   90.00
_cell.angle_gamma   90.00
#
_symmetry.space_group_name_H-M   'P 1'
#
loop_
_entity.id
_entity.type
_entity.pdbx_description
1 polymer ?
#
loop_
_entity_poly.entity_id
_entity_poly.type
_entity_poly.pdbx_seq_one_letter_code
_entity_poly.pdbx_strand_id
1 'polypeptide(L)'
;MWIAKRDSSLEHWRKLIVEYAATHSPPFSTFINALSVFVDRYLLAHRLPLNPADLLNRKQLVPDFYAACPQGKSGRTYNTQIYNLIEWVLDSEQFADMEDGEPLRFTDLYRNPIDPNAGGEDALPQARESTKTLLSYLLVSLLRKQIVQGPNFRDWTWAQGLMGNKDLDGNSLGPDWFEVSEDRLDKSDLDCVWRVRSPSTVDRPVLEMWSPVRWVHALLHLQTPVRGGQARMADSGEADTFIWHDAKFIPNPSKLCQGSARNPRQQGVFRRPSTEEESAGAKITLYFNSNKTADIGKGGSALGFECPWPQMEESDEDPYRWLAKLRDWQMKYNPIQRLTRWIDLEGATKLSPQSKNRLQDYPDTAFLFRLPEDAKHPDWPLSSNRANVAWQILLTAFESALGEQGIRSPTGERIELINPETGRAWSSPHATRPSLITHLIMDGNVPPIIMTKVVGHARFIMTLYYTKAGLVGIQNSIKQATKVLEETKHKTFERDLLSANAERMREIAVFNTEDWTTVLPLNSADRSPLGWYYMHDRVCFAGGNTHGNNQVPGCHNGGPVRTKEGRNQKDIHDPVPGGVRNCCRCRWSASGKEHLDSLAATLTNRSWHLQNASNEALATLRERDAILKSKARTEAANEPFGQTHDLTSAERRHEAAMHRMQELTLDVAALNRTIDRVMALPVNVDGPTVLALQGDALTAHAVIEDASELLQLANVVGDMELYPDLQSNTGEAVYAYADLLDNAFECEGHPRILVRLSKDEKMQCANALMRQLERHANPQNHLLGRRAVVEIIDRGESLQKLLGVKLNEIARQALPAKNQTPLRLVKPTTEDDHDDRRAS
;
A
#
# COMPACT_ATOMS: atom_id res chain seq x y z
N MET A 1 -33.17 -14.31 -31.01
CA MET A 1 -32.00 -15.09 -31.46
C MET A 1 -31.60 -14.63 -32.85
N TRP A 2 -30.43 -14.02 -32.94
CA TRP A 2 -29.88 -13.42 -34.17
C TRP A 2 -29.22 -14.46 -35.10
N ILE A 3 -28.98 -15.69 -34.62
CA ILE A 3 -28.23 -16.75 -35.29
C ILE A 3 -28.88 -17.18 -36.62
N ALA A 4 -30.18 -17.51 -36.64
CA ALA A 4 -30.89 -17.87 -37.89
C ALA A 4 -31.13 -16.70 -38.85
N LYS A 5 -31.06 -15.45 -38.37
CA LYS A 5 -31.06 -14.28 -39.25
C LYS A 5 -29.70 -14.05 -39.92
N ARG A 6 -28.65 -14.67 -39.39
CA ARG A 6 -27.27 -14.49 -39.86
C ARG A 6 -26.88 -15.54 -40.89
N ASP A 7 -27.32 -16.79 -40.69
CA ASP A 7 -27.23 -17.84 -41.70
C ASP A 7 -28.33 -18.89 -41.47
N SER A 8 -29.06 -19.24 -42.53
CA SER A 8 -30.11 -20.27 -42.50
C SER A 8 -29.56 -21.68 -42.25
N SER A 9 -28.29 -21.96 -42.58
CA SER A 9 -27.69 -23.29 -42.32
C SER A 9 -27.35 -23.55 -40.84
N LEU A 10 -27.45 -22.56 -39.96
CA LEU A 10 -27.20 -22.69 -38.51
C LEU A 10 -28.45 -23.07 -37.69
N GLU A 11 -29.54 -23.44 -38.35
CA GLU A 11 -30.82 -23.72 -37.70
C GLU A 11 -30.76 -24.91 -36.71
N HIS A 12 -29.91 -25.91 -36.98
CA HIS A 12 -29.69 -27.04 -36.08
C HIS A 12 -29.03 -26.61 -34.77
N TRP A 13 -27.98 -25.78 -34.85
CA TRP A 13 -27.35 -25.18 -33.67
C TRP A 13 -28.32 -24.29 -32.90
N ARG A 14 -29.17 -23.51 -33.58
CA ARG A 14 -30.17 -22.67 -32.93
C ARG A 14 -31.09 -23.48 -32.02
N LYS A 15 -31.64 -24.60 -32.51
CA LYS A 15 -32.56 -25.46 -31.74
C LYS A 15 -31.88 -25.98 -30.46
N LEU A 16 -30.69 -26.56 -30.60
CA LEU A 16 -29.90 -27.08 -29.47
C LEU A 16 -29.57 -25.98 -28.43
N ILE A 17 -29.20 -24.77 -28.87
CA ILE A 17 -28.90 -23.66 -27.98
C ILE A 17 -30.13 -23.16 -27.21
N VAL A 18 -31.31 -23.11 -27.85
CA VAL A 18 -32.57 -22.73 -27.15
C VAL A 18 -32.88 -23.72 -26.06
N GLU A 19 -32.79 -25.02 -26.39
CA GLU A 19 -33.12 -26.10 -25.47
C GLU A 19 -32.15 -26.16 -24.28
N TYR A 20 -30.85 -26.01 -24.53
CA TYR A 20 -29.84 -25.87 -23.48
C TYR A 20 -30.10 -24.66 -22.57
N ALA A 21 -30.42 -23.50 -23.15
CA ALA A 21 -30.67 -22.28 -22.37
C ALA A 21 -31.93 -22.40 -21.49
N ALA A 22 -32.95 -23.11 -21.97
CA ALA A 22 -34.18 -23.37 -21.22
C ALA A 22 -33.97 -24.33 -20.04
N THR A 23 -33.11 -25.35 -20.22
CA THR A 23 -32.87 -26.40 -19.22
C THR A 23 -31.81 -26.00 -18.18
N HIS A 24 -30.73 -25.31 -18.58
CA HIS A 24 -29.57 -25.07 -17.70
C HIS A 24 -29.46 -23.63 -17.16
N SER A 25 -30.28 -22.69 -17.66
CA SER A 25 -30.30 -21.27 -17.23
C SER A 25 -28.90 -20.63 -17.09
N PRO A 26 -28.04 -20.67 -18.13
CA PRO A 26 -26.68 -20.12 -18.06
C PRO A 26 -26.69 -18.58 -17.88
N PRO A 27 -25.59 -17.98 -17.37
CA PRO A 27 -25.48 -16.53 -17.20
C PRO A 27 -25.61 -15.80 -18.54
N PHE A 28 -26.79 -15.21 -18.78
CA PHE A 28 -27.26 -14.77 -20.09
C PHE A 28 -26.28 -13.87 -20.84
N SER A 29 -25.70 -12.85 -20.19
CA SER A 29 -24.76 -11.92 -20.84
C SER A 29 -23.48 -12.61 -21.31
N THR A 30 -22.89 -13.45 -20.46
CA THR A 30 -21.65 -14.17 -20.76
C THR A 30 -21.88 -15.25 -21.81
N PHE A 31 -23.00 -15.97 -21.71
CA PHE A 31 -23.36 -17.04 -22.65
C PHE A 31 -23.64 -16.48 -24.06
N ILE A 32 -24.37 -15.37 -24.18
CA ILE A 32 -24.63 -14.74 -25.48
C ILE A 32 -23.34 -14.25 -26.15
N ASN A 33 -22.41 -13.69 -25.39
CA ASN A 33 -21.11 -13.26 -25.93
C ASN A 33 -20.26 -14.47 -26.37
N ALA A 34 -20.24 -15.55 -25.59
CA ALA A 34 -19.57 -16.80 -25.96
C ALA A 34 -20.15 -17.39 -27.25
N LEU A 35 -21.49 -17.43 -27.37
CA LEU A 35 -22.18 -17.87 -28.58
C LEU A 35 -21.88 -16.99 -29.81
N SER A 36 -21.74 -15.68 -29.62
CA SER A 36 -21.35 -14.78 -30.71
C SER A 36 -19.96 -15.10 -31.23
N VAL A 37 -19.01 -15.38 -30.34
CA VAL A 37 -17.65 -15.80 -30.72
C VAL A 37 -17.67 -17.17 -31.39
N PHE A 38 -18.42 -18.12 -30.85
CA PHE A 38 -18.58 -19.47 -31.41
C PHE A 38 -19.16 -19.45 -32.83
N VAL A 39 -20.23 -18.70 -33.07
CA VAL A 39 -20.84 -18.64 -34.39
C VAL A 39 -20.00 -17.80 -35.36
N ASP A 40 -19.63 -16.59 -34.97
CA ASP A 40 -19.07 -15.63 -35.93
C ASP A 40 -17.59 -15.87 -36.19
N ARG A 41 -16.80 -16.13 -35.14
CA ARG A 41 -15.34 -16.24 -35.24
C ARG A 41 -14.87 -17.68 -35.39
N TYR A 42 -15.60 -18.63 -34.81
CA TYR A 42 -15.18 -20.02 -34.87
C TYR A 42 -15.80 -20.76 -36.06
N LEU A 43 -17.12 -20.88 -36.13
CA LEU A 43 -17.78 -21.63 -37.21
C LEU A 43 -17.66 -20.93 -38.57
N LEU A 44 -18.09 -19.66 -38.66
CA LEU A 44 -18.18 -18.94 -39.93
C LEU A 44 -16.81 -18.48 -40.44
N ALA A 45 -15.99 -17.83 -39.61
CA ALA A 45 -14.70 -17.30 -40.07
C ALA A 45 -13.67 -18.40 -40.43
N HIS A 46 -13.67 -19.55 -39.73
CA HIS A 46 -12.83 -20.70 -40.11
C HIS A 46 -13.47 -21.65 -41.12
N ARG A 47 -14.68 -21.34 -41.62
CA ARG A 47 -15.43 -22.15 -42.60
C ARG A 47 -15.59 -23.61 -42.17
N LEU A 48 -15.89 -23.83 -40.90
CA LEU A 48 -16.08 -25.17 -40.34
C LEU A 48 -17.45 -25.75 -40.73
N PRO A 49 -17.63 -27.08 -40.65
CA PRO A 49 -18.93 -27.70 -40.87
C PRO A 49 -20.00 -27.10 -39.96
N LEU A 50 -21.09 -26.62 -40.55
CA LEU A 50 -22.18 -25.95 -39.82
C LEU A 50 -23.19 -26.94 -39.24
N ASN A 51 -23.15 -28.19 -39.68
CA ASN A 51 -23.95 -29.28 -39.13
C ASN A 51 -23.26 -29.85 -37.87
N PRO A 52 -23.94 -29.93 -36.71
CA PRO A 52 -23.36 -30.46 -35.48
C PRO A 52 -22.70 -31.84 -35.62
N ALA A 53 -23.30 -32.77 -36.37
CA ALA A 53 -22.77 -34.12 -36.53
C ALA A 53 -21.43 -34.16 -37.29
N ASP A 54 -21.26 -33.29 -38.29
CA ASP A 54 -20.03 -33.20 -39.07
C ASP A 54 -18.91 -32.49 -38.30
N LEU A 55 -19.27 -31.50 -37.46
CA LEU A 55 -18.32 -30.79 -36.61
C LEU A 55 -17.78 -31.66 -35.48
N LEU A 56 -18.63 -32.48 -34.87
CA LEU A 56 -18.30 -33.33 -33.72
C LEU A 56 -17.71 -34.69 -34.12
N ASN A 57 -17.61 -34.98 -35.41
CA ASN A 57 -17.06 -36.24 -35.92
C ASN A 57 -15.60 -36.42 -35.50
N ARG A 58 -15.28 -37.57 -34.91
CA ARG A 58 -13.94 -37.88 -34.37
C ARG A 58 -12.83 -37.85 -35.43
N LYS A 59 -13.15 -38.11 -36.70
CA LYS A 59 -12.20 -38.05 -37.82
C LYS A 59 -11.94 -36.64 -38.33
N GLN A 60 -12.77 -35.67 -37.94
CA GLN A 60 -12.62 -34.28 -38.33
C GLN A 60 -11.53 -33.60 -37.48
N LEU A 61 -10.60 -32.95 -38.17
CA LEU A 61 -9.59 -32.07 -37.57
C LEU A 61 -10.12 -30.64 -37.61
N VAL A 62 -10.44 -30.09 -36.45
CA VAL A 62 -10.89 -28.70 -36.28
C VAL A 62 -9.89 -27.93 -35.41
N PRO A 63 -9.70 -26.63 -35.65
CA PRO A 63 -8.81 -25.80 -34.83
C PRO A 63 -9.36 -25.63 -33.41
N ASP A 64 -8.52 -25.22 -32.46
CA ASP A 64 -8.94 -24.99 -31.07
C ASP A 64 -9.87 -23.76 -30.97
N PHE A 65 -11.02 -23.93 -30.33
CA PHE A 65 -11.97 -22.84 -30.09
C PHE A 65 -11.39 -21.72 -29.22
N TYR A 66 -10.50 -22.04 -28.27
CA TYR A 66 -9.88 -21.02 -27.43
C TYR A 66 -9.05 -20.01 -28.24
N ALA A 67 -8.46 -20.43 -29.37
CA ALA A 67 -7.73 -19.52 -30.26
C ALA A 67 -8.63 -18.44 -30.89
N ALA A 68 -9.93 -18.72 -31.08
CA ALA A 68 -10.91 -17.74 -31.58
C ALA A 68 -11.45 -16.81 -30.47
N CYS A 69 -11.17 -17.13 -29.19
CA CYS A 69 -11.62 -16.38 -28.04
C CYS A 69 -10.68 -15.21 -27.68
N PRO A 70 -11.17 -14.18 -26.96
CA PRO A 70 -10.31 -13.15 -26.39
C PRO A 70 -9.33 -13.74 -25.37
N GLN A 71 -8.04 -13.45 -25.49
CA GLN A 71 -7.03 -14.01 -24.57
C GLN A 71 -7.26 -13.55 -23.13
N GLY A 72 -7.22 -14.49 -22.17
CA GLY A 72 -7.41 -14.24 -20.73
C GLY A 72 -8.70 -14.81 -20.13
N LYS A 73 -9.11 -14.28 -18.96
CA LYS A 73 -10.19 -14.86 -18.13
C LYS A 73 -11.55 -14.93 -18.84
N SER A 74 -11.87 -13.93 -19.66
CA SER A 74 -13.12 -13.90 -20.42
C SER A 74 -13.15 -14.97 -21.51
N GLY A 75 -12.03 -15.21 -22.22
CA GLY A 75 -11.94 -16.28 -23.21
C GLY A 75 -12.04 -17.67 -22.61
N ARG A 76 -11.41 -17.91 -21.45
CA ARG A 76 -11.58 -19.18 -20.72
C ARG A 76 -13.03 -19.40 -20.31
N THR A 77 -13.68 -18.35 -19.82
CA THR A 77 -15.10 -18.42 -19.46
C THR A 77 -15.96 -18.75 -20.68
N TYR A 78 -15.66 -18.18 -21.85
CA TYR A 78 -16.37 -18.51 -23.09
C TYR A 78 -16.10 -19.95 -23.53
N ASN A 79 -14.84 -20.41 -23.45
CA ASN A 79 -14.45 -21.78 -23.76
C ASN A 79 -15.21 -22.79 -22.89
N THR A 80 -15.26 -22.58 -21.58
CA THR A 80 -16.02 -23.45 -20.65
C THR A 80 -17.51 -23.44 -20.97
N GLN A 81 -18.10 -22.28 -21.30
CA GLN A 81 -19.53 -22.19 -21.61
C GLN A 81 -19.88 -22.96 -22.89
N ILE A 82 -19.05 -22.88 -23.93
CA ILE A 82 -19.28 -23.63 -25.17
C ILE A 82 -18.92 -25.11 -24.99
N TYR A 83 -17.87 -25.45 -24.23
CA TYR A 83 -17.55 -26.82 -23.87
C TYR A 83 -18.75 -27.52 -23.21
N ASN A 84 -19.34 -26.89 -22.19
CA ASN A 84 -20.51 -27.44 -21.48
C ASN A 84 -21.74 -27.57 -22.39
N LEU A 85 -21.92 -26.65 -23.34
CA LEU A 85 -22.97 -26.75 -24.35
C LEU A 85 -22.73 -27.99 -25.25
N ILE A 86 -21.49 -28.21 -25.72
CA ILE A 86 -21.18 -29.35 -26.59
C ILE A 86 -21.26 -30.69 -25.84
N GLU A 87 -20.82 -30.75 -24.58
CA GLU A 87 -21.00 -31.92 -23.73
C GLU A 87 -22.48 -32.30 -23.62
N TRP A 88 -23.34 -31.32 -23.34
CA TRP A 88 -24.78 -31.54 -23.29
C TRP A 88 -25.35 -31.97 -24.66
N VAL A 89 -24.84 -31.43 -25.76
CA VAL A 89 -25.25 -31.88 -27.11
C VAL A 89 -24.86 -33.34 -27.34
N LEU A 90 -23.69 -33.78 -26.87
CA LEU A 90 -23.25 -35.18 -27.00
C LEU A 90 -24.06 -36.16 -26.14
N ASP A 91 -24.73 -35.67 -25.09
CA ASP A 91 -25.66 -36.44 -24.26
C ASP A 91 -27.08 -36.51 -24.84
N SER A 92 -27.36 -35.84 -25.96
CA SER A 92 -28.67 -35.94 -26.62
C SER A 92 -28.84 -37.25 -27.38
N GLU A 93 -30.09 -37.68 -27.60
CA GLU A 93 -30.47 -38.92 -28.29
C GLU A 93 -29.89 -39.05 -29.73
N GLN A 94 -29.34 -37.97 -30.29
CA GLN A 94 -28.66 -37.99 -31.60
C GLN A 94 -27.21 -38.48 -31.53
N PHE A 95 -26.58 -38.43 -30.34
CA PHE A 95 -25.15 -38.68 -30.14
C PHE A 95 -24.86 -39.70 -29.02
N ALA A 96 -25.88 -40.13 -28.29
CA ALA A 96 -25.83 -41.15 -27.25
C ALA A 96 -27.08 -42.04 -27.26
N ASP A 97 -26.90 -43.32 -26.92
CA ASP A 97 -28.00 -44.23 -26.57
C ASP A 97 -28.32 -44.10 -25.08
N MET A 98 -29.59 -44.22 -24.69
CA MET A 98 -29.99 -44.15 -23.29
C MET A 98 -30.10 -45.56 -22.71
N GLU A 99 -29.17 -45.93 -21.81
CA GLU A 99 -29.19 -47.20 -21.07
C GLU A 99 -29.38 -46.89 -19.57
N ASP A 100 -30.45 -47.40 -18.96
CA ASP A 100 -30.83 -47.14 -17.55
C ASP A 100 -30.92 -45.66 -17.13
N GLY A 101 -31.25 -44.76 -18.07
CA GLY A 101 -31.41 -43.32 -17.81
C GLY A 101 -30.12 -42.52 -17.83
N GLU A 102 -28.98 -43.16 -18.10
CA GLU A 102 -27.69 -42.52 -18.32
C GLU A 102 -27.32 -42.54 -19.82
N PRO A 103 -26.81 -41.43 -20.38
CA PRO A 103 -26.44 -41.35 -21.79
C PRO A 103 -25.13 -42.12 -22.06
N LEU A 104 -25.22 -43.21 -22.83
CA LEU A 104 -24.10 -43.96 -23.37
C LEU A 104 -23.68 -43.37 -24.72
N ARG A 105 -22.69 -42.47 -24.69
CA ARG A 105 -22.22 -41.73 -25.87
C ARG A 105 -21.59 -42.64 -26.92
N PHE A 106 -21.82 -42.35 -28.20
CA PHE A 106 -21.11 -42.96 -29.33
C PHE A 106 -19.67 -42.42 -29.46
N THR A 107 -18.84 -42.64 -28.43
CA THR A 107 -17.47 -42.11 -28.32
C THR A 107 -16.54 -42.55 -29.45
N ASP A 108 -16.85 -43.66 -30.13
CA ASP A 108 -16.11 -44.13 -31.31
C ASP A 108 -16.32 -43.26 -32.56
N LEU A 109 -17.45 -42.54 -32.64
CA LEU A 109 -17.84 -41.74 -33.80
C LEU A 109 -17.76 -40.23 -33.53
N TYR A 110 -18.11 -39.79 -32.32
CA TYR A 110 -18.19 -38.37 -31.97
C TYR A 110 -17.32 -38.04 -30.76
N ARG A 111 -16.75 -36.83 -30.77
CA ARG A 111 -15.98 -36.29 -29.64
C ARG A 111 -16.29 -34.80 -29.48
N ASN A 112 -16.06 -34.29 -28.28
CA ASN A 112 -15.98 -32.85 -28.08
C ASN A 112 -14.64 -32.35 -28.63
N PRO A 113 -14.63 -31.48 -29.66
CA PRO A 113 -13.38 -30.94 -30.20
C PRO A 113 -12.80 -29.82 -29.35
N ILE A 114 -13.57 -29.30 -28.38
CA ILE A 114 -13.12 -28.23 -27.49
C ILE A 114 -12.39 -28.87 -26.32
N ASP A 115 -11.13 -28.51 -26.14
CA ASP A 115 -10.37 -28.90 -24.96
C ASP A 115 -10.80 -28.00 -23.78
N PRO A 116 -11.35 -28.56 -22.68
CA PRO A 116 -11.73 -27.79 -21.51
C PRO A 116 -10.52 -27.14 -20.81
N ASN A 117 -9.32 -27.67 -21.06
CA ASN A 117 -8.04 -27.22 -20.53
C ASN A 117 -7.22 -26.41 -21.55
N ALA A 118 -7.79 -26.09 -22.72
CA ALA A 118 -7.16 -25.22 -23.71
C ALA A 118 -6.69 -23.90 -23.06
N GLY A 119 -5.39 -23.63 -23.16
CA GLY A 119 -4.72 -22.55 -22.41
C GLY A 119 -3.81 -23.01 -21.26
N GLY A 120 -3.55 -24.32 -21.14
CA GLY A 120 -2.39 -24.94 -20.46
C GLY A 120 -2.58 -25.31 -18.98
N GLU A 121 -1.98 -26.46 -18.61
CA GLU A 121 -1.74 -26.99 -17.25
C GLU A 121 -0.81 -26.13 -16.38
N ASP A 122 -0.33 -24.99 -16.89
CA ASP A 122 -0.01 -23.87 -16.01
C ASP A 122 -1.33 -23.27 -15.56
N ALA A 123 -1.79 -23.78 -14.41
CA ALA A 123 -2.69 -23.03 -13.57
C ALA A 123 -2.10 -21.62 -13.40
N LEU A 124 -2.51 -20.66 -14.25
CA LEU A 124 -2.81 -19.34 -13.75
C LEU A 124 -3.68 -19.66 -12.55
N PRO A 125 -3.18 -19.44 -11.32
CA PRO A 125 -3.92 -19.78 -10.13
C PRO A 125 -5.30 -19.22 -10.40
N GLN A 126 -6.35 -20.05 -10.29
CA GLN A 126 -7.68 -19.51 -10.12
C GLN A 126 -7.47 -18.44 -9.05
N ALA A 127 -7.52 -17.16 -9.41
CA ALA A 127 -6.96 -16.12 -8.55
C ALA A 127 -7.82 -16.15 -7.28
N ARG A 128 -7.34 -16.91 -6.29
CA ARG A 128 -7.90 -17.01 -4.95
C ARG A 128 -7.69 -15.67 -4.26
N GLU A 129 -6.74 -14.91 -4.78
CA GLU A 129 -6.42 -13.54 -4.47
C GLU A 129 -7.13 -12.58 -5.42
N SER A 130 -7.60 -11.48 -4.85
CA SER A 130 -8.26 -10.40 -5.58
C SER A 130 -7.24 -9.73 -6.49
N THR A 131 -7.42 -9.80 -7.82
CA THR A 131 -6.60 -9.09 -8.83
C THR A 131 -6.84 -7.57 -8.84
N LYS A 132 -7.19 -6.97 -7.69
CA LYS A 132 -7.55 -5.56 -7.56
C LYS A 132 -6.43 -4.84 -6.84
N THR A 133 -5.95 -3.75 -7.42
CA THR A 133 -4.91 -2.91 -6.84
C THR A 133 -5.38 -2.39 -5.47
N LEU A 134 -4.68 -2.81 -4.42
CA LEU A 134 -4.92 -2.37 -3.05
C LEU A 134 -4.44 -0.92 -2.91
N LEU A 135 -5.17 -0.13 -2.12
CA LEU A 135 -4.75 1.21 -1.74
C LEU A 135 -3.93 1.09 -0.46
N SER A 136 -2.75 1.69 -0.42
CA SER A 136 -1.94 1.75 0.81
C SER A 136 -2.71 2.49 1.90
N TYR A 137 -2.51 2.09 3.16
CA TYR A 137 -3.15 2.75 4.30
C TYR A 137 -2.88 4.26 4.33
N LEU A 138 -1.67 4.71 3.94
CA LEU A 138 -1.32 6.13 3.81
C LEU A 138 -2.26 6.87 2.84
N LEU A 139 -2.49 6.32 1.64
CA LEU A 139 -3.39 6.92 0.65
C LEU A 139 -4.84 6.92 1.14
N VAL A 140 -5.26 5.88 1.87
CA VAL A 140 -6.57 5.83 2.50
C VAL A 140 -6.71 6.93 3.55
N SER A 141 -5.72 7.13 4.42
CA SER A 141 -5.71 8.17 5.44
C SER A 141 -5.74 9.57 4.83
N LEU A 142 -4.87 9.85 3.86
CA LEU A 142 -4.84 11.14 3.15
C LEU A 142 -6.16 11.43 2.44
N LEU A 143 -6.75 10.43 1.78
CA LEU A 143 -8.03 10.60 1.10
C LEU A 143 -9.19 10.87 2.07
N ARG A 144 -9.21 10.25 3.25
CA ARG A 144 -10.21 10.57 4.30
C ARG A 144 -10.10 12.02 4.75
N LYS A 145 -8.88 12.48 5.05
CA LYS A 145 -8.59 13.88 5.44
C LYS A 145 -8.93 14.88 4.33
N GLN A 146 -8.72 14.50 3.07
CA GLN A 146 -9.04 15.34 1.93
C GLN A 146 -10.57 15.51 1.75
N ILE A 147 -11.35 14.45 2.00
CA ILE A 147 -12.82 14.52 1.98
C ILE A 147 -13.34 15.30 3.19
N VAL A 148 -12.81 15.00 4.39
CA VAL A 148 -13.23 15.57 5.67
C VAL A 148 -12.37 16.78 6.01
N GLN A 149 -12.69 17.92 5.39
CA GLN A 149 -11.97 19.18 5.61
C GLN A 149 -12.41 19.93 6.89
N GLY A 150 -13.48 19.50 7.54
CA GLY A 150 -14.01 20.13 8.74
C GLY A 150 -15.20 19.38 9.36
N PRO A 151 -15.77 19.91 10.46
CA PRO A 151 -16.79 19.25 11.26
C PRO A 151 -18.19 19.16 10.62
N ASN A 152 -18.49 19.98 9.60
CA ASN A 152 -19.80 20.07 8.95
C ASN A 152 -19.74 19.90 7.43
N PHE A 153 -20.88 19.58 6.80
CA PHE A 153 -20.95 19.40 5.34
C PHE A 153 -20.63 20.69 4.56
N ARG A 154 -20.88 21.88 5.14
CA ARG A 154 -20.41 23.16 4.59
C ARG A 154 -18.89 23.19 4.39
N ASP A 155 -18.15 22.55 5.29
CA ASP A 155 -16.69 22.59 5.28
C ASP A 155 -16.11 21.65 4.20
N TRP A 156 -16.90 20.72 3.64
CA TRP A 156 -16.51 19.78 2.58
C TRP A 156 -16.44 20.47 1.19
N THR A 157 -15.79 21.62 1.14
CA THR A 157 -15.70 22.48 -0.05
C THR A 157 -15.05 21.78 -1.24
N TRP A 158 -14.09 20.89 -0.98
CA TRP A 158 -13.45 20.09 -2.03
C TRP A 158 -14.47 19.15 -2.69
N ALA A 159 -15.20 18.35 -1.91
CA ALA A 159 -16.20 17.41 -2.41
C ALA A 159 -17.36 18.11 -3.16
N GLN A 160 -17.75 19.29 -2.70
CA GLN A 160 -18.81 20.11 -3.33
C GLN A 160 -18.51 20.52 -4.78
N GLY A 161 -17.23 20.57 -5.16
CA GLY A 161 -16.79 21.02 -6.48
C GLY A 161 -16.38 19.91 -7.46
N LEU A 162 -16.45 18.63 -7.06
CA LEU A 162 -15.85 17.53 -7.84
C LEU A 162 -16.71 17.02 -9.00
N MET A 163 -18.03 17.05 -8.85
CA MET A 163 -18.94 16.43 -9.82
C MET A 163 -19.39 17.43 -10.90
N GLY A 164 -19.56 16.96 -12.13
CA GLY A 164 -20.08 17.79 -13.23
C GLY A 164 -19.10 18.83 -13.78
N ASN A 165 -19.52 19.49 -14.86
CA ASN A 165 -18.72 20.52 -15.52
C ASN A 165 -18.72 21.81 -14.69
N LYS A 166 -17.63 22.56 -14.72
CA LYS A 166 -17.61 23.91 -14.13
C LYS A 166 -18.29 24.91 -15.06
N ASP A 167 -19.09 25.82 -14.51
CA ASP A 167 -19.63 26.97 -15.24
C ASP A 167 -18.56 28.06 -15.43
N LEU A 168 -18.93 29.17 -16.10
CA LEU A 168 -18.04 30.31 -16.36
C LEU A 168 -17.55 31.01 -15.07
N ASP A 169 -18.28 30.85 -13.97
CA ASP A 169 -17.95 31.38 -12.64
C ASP A 169 -17.18 30.36 -11.78
N GLY A 170 -16.87 29.18 -12.33
CA GLY A 170 -16.12 28.11 -11.67
C GLY A 170 -16.96 27.15 -10.80
N ASN A 171 -18.28 27.29 -10.77
CA ASN A 171 -19.19 26.46 -9.99
C ASN A 171 -19.46 25.11 -10.68
N SER A 172 -19.48 24.03 -9.90
CA SER A 172 -19.78 22.68 -10.39
C SER A 172 -21.27 22.52 -10.77
N LEU A 173 -21.57 22.08 -12.00
CA LEU A 173 -22.91 21.71 -12.47
C LEU A 173 -23.20 20.22 -12.22
N GLY A 174 -22.64 19.67 -11.13
CA GLY A 174 -22.78 18.27 -10.77
C GLY A 174 -24.22 17.88 -10.41
N PRO A 175 -24.62 16.62 -10.65
CA PRO A 175 -25.95 16.11 -10.26
C PRO A 175 -26.14 16.01 -8.74
N ASP A 176 -25.09 16.24 -7.95
CA ASP A 176 -25.15 16.39 -6.49
C ASP A 176 -25.69 17.77 -6.05
N TRP A 177 -25.77 18.74 -6.95
CA TRP A 177 -26.52 19.98 -6.77
C TRP A 177 -27.91 19.85 -7.42
N PHE A 178 -28.97 19.99 -6.64
CA PHE A 178 -30.35 19.85 -7.12
C PHE A 178 -31.23 21.04 -6.75
N GLU A 179 -32.19 21.36 -7.64
CA GLU A 179 -33.10 22.51 -7.47
C GLU A 179 -34.04 22.29 -6.28
N VAL A 180 -34.14 23.30 -5.41
CA VAL A 180 -35.02 23.32 -4.25
C VAL A 180 -35.74 24.66 -4.14
N SER A 181 -36.91 24.64 -3.52
CA SER A 181 -37.66 25.84 -3.18
C SER A 181 -37.16 26.44 -1.86
N GLU A 182 -37.34 27.76 -1.67
CA GLU A 182 -36.77 28.47 -0.50
C GLU A 182 -37.32 27.96 0.84
N ASP A 183 -38.55 27.43 0.86
CA ASP A 183 -39.19 26.82 2.03
C ASP A 183 -38.49 25.55 2.54
N ARG A 184 -37.67 24.90 1.70
CA ARG A 184 -36.90 23.71 2.09
C ARG A 184 -35.51 24.03 2.65
N LEU A 185 -35.05 25.27 2.53
CA LEU A 185 -33.74 25.66 3.05
C LEU A 185 -33.82 26.06 4.51
N ASP A 186 -32.91 25.52 5.31
CA ASP A 186 -32.67 25.99 6.66
C ASP A 186 -31.32 26.69 6.73
N LYS A 187 -31.34 28.03 6.68
CA LYS A 187 -30.14 28.87 6.71
C LYS A 187 -29.39 28.81 8.06
N SER A 188 -30.02 28.28 9.11
CA SER A 188 -29.39 28.11 10.43
C SER A 188 -28.63 26.80 10.57
N ASP A 189 -28.91 25.83 9.70
CA ASP A 189 -28.31 24.51 9.70
C ASP A 189 -26.98 24.53 8.94
N LEU A 190 -25.87 24.27 9.64
CA LEU A 190 -24.53 24.25 9.07
C LEU A 190 -24.30 23.12 8.06
N ASP A 191 -25.19 22.12 8.05
CA ASP A 191 -25.18 21.00 7.11
C ASP A 191 -26.10 21.25 5.91
N CYS A 192 -26.86 22.34 5.89
CA CYS A 192 -27.63 22.81 4.74
C CYS A 192 -26.76 23.65 3.81
N VAL A 193 -26.12 23.00 2.85
CA VAL A 193 -25.27 23.67 1.86
C VAL A 193 -26.11 24.04 0.65
N TRP A 194 -26.26 25.34 0.39
CA TRP A 194 -27.08 25.88 -0.71
C TRP A 194 -26.35 26.96 -1.50
N ARG A 195 -26.79 27.18 -2.73
CA ARG A 195 -26.30 28.26 -3.61
C ARG A 195 -27.42 28.80 -4.50
N VAL A 196 -27.25 30.03 -4.97
CA VAL A 196 -28.13 30.64 -5.98
C VAL A 196 -27.34 30.71 -7.29
N ARG A 197 -27.84 30.02 -8.32
CA ARG A 197 -27.27 30.06 -9.66
C ARG A 197 -28.18 30.90 -10.55
N SER A 198 -27.61 31.77 -11.37
CA SER A 198 -28.35 32.50 -12.41
C SER A 198 -27.95 31.92 -13.77
N PRO A 199 -28.65 30.90 -14.30
CA PRO A 199 -28.24 30.25 -15.53
C PRO A 199 -28.39 31.21 -16.71
N SER A 200 -27.42 31.26 -17.64
CA SER A 200 -27.55 32.04 -18.87
C SER A 200 -28.72 31.61 -19.77
N THR A 201 -29.27 30.42 -19.53
CA THR A 201 -30.30 29.75 -20.33
C THR A 201 -31.71 29.88 -19.74
N VAL A 202 -31.84 30.38 -18.51
CA VAL A 202 -33.12 30.42 -17.77
C VAL A 202 -33.27 31.80 -17.14
N ASP A 203 -34.35 32.52 -17.46
CA ASP A 203 -34.64 33.90 -17.03
C ASP A 203 -34.95 34.05 -15.51
N ARG A 204 -34.67 33.03 -14.70
CA ARG A 204 -34.89 33.05 -13.24
C ARG A 204 -33.68 32.49 -12.49
N PRO A 205 -33.32 33.07 -11.33
CA PRO A 205 -32.35 32.47 -10.44
C PRO A 205 -32.87 31.12 -9.94
N VAL A 206 -32.03 30.09 -10.03
CA VAL A 206 -32.30 28.72 -9.58
C VAL A 206 -31.59 28.51 -8.24
N LEU A 207 -32.36 28.14 -7.23
CA LEU A 207 -31.86 27.83 -5.89
C LEU A 207 -31.52 26.34 -5.83
N GLU A 208 -30.29 26.01 -5.49
CA GLU A 208 -29.79 24.63 -5.47
C GLU A 208 -29.24 24.26 -4.09
N MET A 209 -29.43 23.00 -3.70
CA MET A 209 -28.88 22.41 -2.48
C MET A 209 -27.94 21.26 -2.84
N TRP A 210 -26.89 21.09 -2.04
CA TRP A 210 -25.89 20.04 -2.26
C TRP A 210 -26.18 18.77 -1.47
N SER A 211 -25.99 17.62 -2.12
CA SER A 211 -26.26 16.28 -1.60
C SER A 211 -24.96 15.58 -1.14
N PRO A 212 -24.75 15.34 0.18
CA PRO A 212 -23.53 14.72 0.70
C PRO A 212 -23.47 13.19 0.49
N VAL A 213 -24.56 12.58 0.00
CA VAL A 213 -24.83 11.14 0.05
C VAL A 213 -23.72 10.27 -0.59
N ARG A 214 -23.26 10.64 -1.78
CA ARG A 214 -22.22 9.88 -2.51
C ARG A 214 -20.88 9.91 -1.78
N TRP A 215 -20.56 11.04 -1.19
CA TRP A 215 -19.28 11.31 -0.55
C TRP A 215 -19.20 10.63 0.82
N VAL A 216 -20.28 10.68 1.60
CA VAL A 216 -20.38 9.89 2.83
C VAL A 216 -20.34 8.38 2.53
N HIS A 217 -20.93 7.94 1.42
CA HIS A 217 -20.81 6.54 0.98
C HIS A 217 -19.36 6.16 0.65
N ALA A 218 -18.63 7.01 -0.07
CA ALA A 218 -17.21 6.78 -0.36
C ALA A 218 -16.35 6.81 0.92
N LEU A 219 -16.64 7.73 1.84
CA LEU A 219 -15.96 7.83 3.13
C LEU A 219 -16.18 6.59 4.00
N LEU A 220 -17.41 6.05 4.06
CA LEU A 220 -17.72 4.82 4.79
C LEU A 220 -16.86 3.64 4.29
N HIS A 221 -16.58 3.58 2.99
CA HIS A 221 -15.70 2.56 2.39
C HIS A 221 -14.23 2.73 2.71
N LEU A 222 -13.80 3.95 2.98
CA LEU A 222 -12.45 4.25 3.43
C LEU A 222 -12.32 3.94 4.92
N GLN A 223 -13.34 4.23 5.72
CA GLN A 223 -13.33 4.08 7.18
C GLN A 223 -13.53 2.64 7.65
N THR A 224 -14.41 1.88 6.99
CA THR A 224 -14.82 0.54 7.44
C THR A 224 -14.62 -0.50 6.34
N PRO A 225 -14.39 -1.78 6.69
CA PRO A 225 -14.19 -2.82 5.70
C PRO A 225 -15.54 -3.33 5.16
N VAL A 226 -16.59 -2.53 5.02
CA VAL A 226 -17.91 -2.96 4.50
C VAL A 226 -17.88 -3.22 2.98
N ARG A 227 -18.69 -4.16 2.46
CA ARG A 227 -18.77 -4.38 0.99
C ARG A 227 -19.63 -3.30 0.33
N GLY A 228 -19.20 -2.81 -0.84
CA GLY A 228 -19.92 -1.80 -1.62
C GLY A 228 -21.38 -2.09 -1.92
N GLY A 229 -21.72 -3.34 -2.22
CA GLY A 229 -23.12 -3.72 -2.36
C GLY A 229 -23.92 -3.50 -1.08
N GLN A 230 -23.38 -3.91 0.07
CA GLN A 230 -24.07 -3.89 1.36
C GLN A 230 -24.21 -2.47 1.91
N ALA A 231 -23.15 -1.65 1.78
CA ALA A 231 -23.17 -0.26 2.22
C ALA A 231 -24.32 0.53 1.58
N ARG A 232 -24.49 0.43 0.24
CA ARG A 232 -25.60 1.10 -0.49
C ARG A 232 -26.99 0.73 0.02
N MET A 233 -27.14 -0.49 0.53
CA MET A 233 -28.43 -1.02 0.98
C MET A 233 -28.72 -0.73 2.45
N ALA A 234 -27.79 -0.07 3.17
CA ALA A 234 -27.95 0.23 4.59
C ALA A 234 -29.24 1.02 4.87
N ASP A 235 -29.96 0.62 5.92
CA ASP A 235 -31.15 1.29 6.40
C ASP A 235 -30.76 2.47 7.32
N SER A 236 -31.48 3.57 7.22
CA SER A 236 -31.30 4.79 8.02
C SER A 236 -31.78 4.64 9.47
N GLY A 237 -32.65 3.67 9.75
CA GLY A 237 -33.33 3.50 11.03
C GLY A 237 -34.58 4.37 11.20
N GLU A 238 -35.03 5.06 10.16
CA GLU A 238 -36.19 5.99 10.22
C GLU A 238 -37.51 5.31 10.62
N ALA A 239 -37.62 4.00 10.46
CA ALA A 239 -38.76 3.19 10.89
C ALA A 239 -38.47 2.32 12.13
N ASP A 240 -37.27 2.41 12.71
CA ASP A 240 -36.94 1.64 13.92
C ASP A 240 -37.65 2.17 15.16
N THR A 241 -37.80 1.34 16.17
CA THR A 241 -38.49 1.73 17.42
C THR A 241 -37.69 2.75 18.22
N PHE A 242 -36.37 2.64 18.20
CA PHE A 242 -35.46 3.55 18.86
C PHE A 242 -34.42 4.07 17.87
N ILE A 243 -34.09 5.36 17.95
CA ILE A 243 -33.07 6.01 17.11
C ILE A 243 -31.90 6.47 17.97
N TRP A 244 -30.70 6.42 17.40
CA TRP A 244 -29.49 6.93 18.05
C TRP A 244 -29.39 8.45 17.90
N HIS A 245 -29.40 9.20 19.00
CA HIS A 245 -29.27 10.65 19.03
C HIS A 245 -28.52 11.09 20.30
N ASP A 246 -27.60 12.05 20.19
CA ASP A 246 -26.80 12.57 21.31
C ASP A 246 -26.19 11.49 22.22
N ALA A 247 -25.53 10.52 21.59
CA ALA A 247 -24.88 9.39 22.24
C ALA A 247 -25.80 8.45 23.05
N LYS A 248 -27.12 8.46 22.78
CA LYS A 248 -28.12 7.58 23.43
C LYS A 248 -29.19 7.10 22.45
N PHE A 249 -29.83 5.99 22.76
CA PHE A 249 -31.03 5.54 22.03
C PHE A 249 -32.29 6.17 22.64
N ILE A 250 -33.05 6.91 21.83
CA ILE A 250 -34.32 7.55 22.21
C ILE A 250 -35.48 6.97 21.39
N PRO A 251 -36.74 7.03 21.87
CA PRO A 251 -37.90 6.62 21.08
C PRO A 251 -37.98 7.39 19.76
N ASN A 252 -38.23 6.68 18.66
CA ASN A 252 -38.28 7.30 17.33
C ASN A 252 -39.53 8.20 17.18
N PRO A 253 -39.36 9.51 16.91
CA PRO A 253 -40.49 10.42 16.70
C PRO A 253 -41.13 10.31 15.31
N SER A 254 -40.52 9.54 14.39
CA SER A 254 -41.01 9.38 13.02
C SER A 254 -42.37 8.72 12.95
N LYS A 255 -43.23 9.19 12.03
CA LYS A 255 -44.53 8.56 11.72
C LYS A 255 -44.38 7.17 11.10
N LEU A 256 -43.18 6.84 10.59
CA LEU A 256 -42.84 5.53 10.02
C LEU A 256 -42.37 4.53 11.08
N CYS A 257 -42.28 4.94 12.35
CA CYS A 257 -41.87 4.07 13.45
C CYS A 257 -42.72 2.79 13.49
N GLN A 258 -42.04 1.66 13.49
CA GLN A 258 -42.62 0.33 13.57
C GLN A 258 -42.04 -0.44 14.77
N GLY A 259 -42.76 -1.48 15.20
CA GLY A 259 -42.40 -2.29 16.37
C GLY A 259 -42.94 -1.71 17.68
N SER A 260 -42.55 -2.33 18.79
CA SER A 260 -42.95 -1.92 20.14
C SER A 260 -41.75 -1.97 21.09
N ALA A 261 -41.82 -1.30 22.25
CA ALA A 261 -40.74 -1.38 23.24
C ALA A 261 -40.40 -2.82 23.67
N ARG A 262 -41.39 -3.74 23.59
CA ARG A 262 -41.21 -5.17 23.92
C ARG A 262 -40.66 -6.00 22.76
N ASN A 263 -40.95 -5.60 21.51
CA ASN A 263 -40.43 -6.24 20.30
C ASN A 263 -40.00 -5.13 19.32
N PRO A 264 -38.80 -4.56 19.52
CA PRO A 264 -38.37 -3.39 18.77
C PRO A 264 -37.95 -3.77 17.35
N ARG A 265 -38.33 -2.95 16.36
CA ARG A 265 -37.71 -2.98 15.03
C ARG A 265 -36.32 -2.32 15.13
N GLN A 266 -35.29 -3.02 14.66
CA GLN A 266 -33.88 -2.62 14.71
C GLN A 266 -33.19 -2.98 13.39
N GLN A 267 -33.58 -2.32 12.30
CA GLN A 267 -33.03 -2.57 10.95
C GLN A 267 -32.03 -1.51 10.50
N GLY A 268 -32.01 -0.36 11.17
CA GLY A 268 -31.13 0.78 10.91
C GLY A 268 -29.66 0.47 11.09
N VAL A 269 -28.83 1.29 10.46
CA VAL A 269 -27.36 1.19 10.52
C VAL A 269 -26.82 1.32 11.94
N PHE A 270 -27.58 1.96 12.84
CA PHE A 270 -27.27 2.06 14.26
C PHE A 270 -28.10 1.06 15.05
N ARG A 271 -27.43 0.06 15.60
CA ARG A 271 -28.09 -0.97 16.40
C ARG A 271 -27.73 -0.84 17.87
N ARG A 272 -28.76 -0.97 18.71
CA ARG A 272 -28.62 -1.03 20.15
C ARG A 272 -27.97 -2.37 20.52
N PRO A 273 -26.83 -2.38 21.24
CA PRO A 273 -26.21 -3.61 21.70
C PRO A 273 -27.16 -4.40 22.62
N SER A 274 -26.91 -5.70 22.76
CA SER A 274 -27.66 -6.52 23.73
C SER A 274 -27.42 -6.04 25.17
N THR A 275 -28.33 -6.36 26.10
CA THR A 275 -28.21 -5.96 27.52
C THR A 275 -26.88 -6.39 28.15
N GLU A 276 -26.36 -7.55 27.73
CA GLU A 276 -25.05 -8.06 28.16
C GLU A 276 -23.89 -7.20 27.62
N GLU A 277 -23.97 -6.75 26.37
CA GLU A 277 -22.96 -5.90 25.73
C GLU A 277 -23.01 -4.45 26.23
N GLU A 278 -24.19 -3.91 26.52
CA GLU A 278 -24.36 -2.61 27.16
C GLU A 278 -23.72 -2.60 28.55
N SER A 279 -23.93 -3.66 29.32
CA SER A 279 -23.31 -3.84 30.65
C SER A 279 -21.79 -3.97 30.57
N ALA A 280 -21.25 -4.48 29.45
CA ALA A 280 -19.82 -4.55 29.18
C ALA A 280 -19.22 -3.21 28.68
N GLY A 281 -20.05 -2.19 28.42
CA GLY A 281 -19.62 -0.85 28.03
C GLY A 281 -19.83 -0.50 26.55
N ALA A 282 -20.42 -1.38 25.73
CA ALA A 282 -20.76 -1.05 24.35
C ALA A 282 -21.99 -0.13 24.31
N LYS A 283 -21.87 1.02 23.65
CA LYS A 283 -22.99 1.98 23.55
C LYS A 283 -23.76 1.86 22.23
N ILE A 284 -23.08 1.43 21.17
CA ILE A 284 -23.62 1.37 19.81
C ILE A 284 -22.82 0.38 18.95
N THR A 285 -23.50 -0.23 17.97
CA THR A 285 -22.91 -1.12 16.97
C THR A 285 -23.43 -0.76 15.57
N LEU A 286 -22.59 -0.88 14.55
CA LEU A 286 -23.05 -0.76 13.16
C LEU A 286 -23.80 -2.02 12.76
N TYR A 287 -24.89 -1.89 12.02
CA TYR A 287 -25.63 -3.03 11.47
C TYR A 287 -25.83 -2.87 9.97
N PHE A 288 -25.63 -3.95 9.22
CA PHE A 288 -25.92 -4.00 7.80
C PHE A 288 -27.00 -5.05 7.55
N ASN A 289 -28.13 -4.60 7.02
CA ASN A 289 -29.35 -5.38 6.74
C ASN A 289 -29.21 -6.46 5.64
N SER A 290 -28.01 -6.72 5.13
CA SER A 290 -27.78 -7.77 4.14
C SER A 290 -26.41 -8.43 4.26
N ASN A 291 -26.36 -9.75 4.02
CA ASN A 291 -25.16 -10.58 3.98
C ASN A 291 -25.21 -11.65 2.87
N LYS A 292 -24.38 -11.47 1.83
CA LYS A 292 -24.31 -12.37 0.66
C LYS A 292 -24.23 -13.87 1.00
N THR A 293 -23.50 -14.22 2.06
CA THR A 293 -23.15 -15.61 2.42
C THR A 293 -23.93 -16.13 3.63
N ALA A 294 -24.23 -15.29 4.62
CA ALA A 294 -24.88 -15.72 5.86
C ALA A 294 -26.42 -15.64 5.82
N ASP A 295 -26.99 -14.99 4.81
CA ASP A 295 -28.43 -14.87 4.59
C ASP A 295 -29.02 -16.05 3.79
N ILE A 296 -28.19 -17.01 3.35
CA ILE A 296 -28.68 -18.16 2.58
C ILE A 296 -29.65 -18.95 3.48
N GLY A 297 -30.92 -19.04 3.08
CA GLY A 297 -31.97 -19.75 3.80
C GLY A 297 -32.59 -18.99 4.98
N LYS A 298 -32.33 -17.68 5.14
CA LYS A 298 -32.91 -16.83 6.18
C LYS A 298 -33.85 -15.78 5.58
N GLY A 299 -34.78 -15.25 6.39
CA GLY A 299 -35.70 -14.19 5.99
C GLY A 299 -36.04 -13.23 7.14
N GLY A 300 -36.56 -12.04 6.81
CA GLY A 300 -37.01 -11.04 7.79
C GLY A 300 -35.88 -10.52 8.68
N SER A 301 -36.13 -10.45 10.00
CA SER A 301 -35.19 -9.89 10.99
C SER A 301 -33.92 -10.71 11.21
N ALA A 302 -33.85 -11.94 10.68
CA ALA A 302 -32.69 -12.81 10.76
C ALA A 302 -31.63 -12.53 9.68
N LEU A 303 -31.92 -11.59 8.77
CA LEU A 303 -31.02 -11.15 7.71
C LEU A 303 -29.98 -10.14 8.22
N GLY A 304 -28.87 -10.03 7.52
CA GLY A 304 -27.83 -9.06 7.83
C GLY A 304 -26.85 -9.49 8.91
N PHE A 305 -26.05 -8.53 9.40
CA PHE A 305 -25.04 -8.78 10.44
C PHE A 305 -24.68 -7.50 11.20
N GLU A 306 -24.27 -7.68 12.45
CA GLU A 306 -23.68 -6.64 13.28
C GLU A 306 -22.18 -6.51 12.99
N CYS A 307 -21.75 -5.28 12.70
CA CYS A 307 -20.37 -4.89 12.49
C CYS A 307 -19.85 -4.18 13.77
N PRO A 308 -19.05 -4.87 14.61
CA PRO A 308 -18.50 -4.35 15.86
C PRO A 308 -17.40 -3.29 15.67
N TRP A 309 -17.63 -2.26 14.86
CA TRP A 309 -16.66 -1.18 14.64
C TRP A 309 -16.61 -0.21 15.84
N PRO A 310 -15.44 0.28 16.28
CA PRO A 310 -15.34 1.24 17.37
C PRO A 310 -15.71 2.67 16.95
N GLN A 311 -16.13 3.50 17.90
CA GLN A 311 -16.14 4.95 17.73
C GLN A 311 -14.70 5.47 17.77
N MET A 312 -14.28 6.19 16.74
CA MET A 312 -12.92 6.74 16.62
C MET A 312 -12.86 8.16 17.19
N GLU A 313 -11.68 8.61 17.63
CA GLU A 313 -11.48 9.96 18.17
C GLU A 313 -11.39 11.00 17.05
N GLU A 314 -10.69 10.66 15.97
CA GLU A 314 -10.52 11.51 14.81
C GLU A 314 -11.74 11.48 13.89
N SER A 315 -12.17 12.67 13.45
CA SER A 315 -13.42 12.83 12.70
C SER A 315 -13.38 12.20 11.31
N ASP A 316 -12.21 12.11 10.68
CA ASP A 316 -12.02 11.47 9.38
C ASP A 316 -12.03 9.93 9.47
N GLU A 317 -11.85 9.38 10.66
CA GLU A 317 -11.88 7.94 10.92
C GLU A 317 -13.20 7.43 11.51
N ASP A 318 -14.01 8.29 12.14
CA ASP A 318 -15.25 7.89 12.81
C ASP A 318 -16.45 7.76 11.84
N PRO A 319 -16.93 6.54 11.53
CA PRO A 319 -18.09 6.37 10.66
C PRO A 319 -19.41 6.76 11.35
N TYR A 320 -19.48 6.68 12.68
CA TYR A 320 -20.72 6.91 13.41
C TYR A 320 -21.21 8.35 13.28
N ARG A 321 -20.29 9.31 13.42
CA ARG A 321 -20.56 10.74 13.22
C ARG A 321 -21.18 11.02 11.84
N TRP A 322 -20.53 10.58 10.77
CA TRP A 322 -20.97 10.93 9.40
C TRP A 322 -22.25 10.22 8.98
N LEU A 323 -22.46 8.99 9.42
CA LEU A 323 -23.72 8.27 9.18
C LEU A 323 -24.88 8.92 9.94
N ALA A 324 -24.67 9.44 11.15
CA ALA A 324 -25.69 10.12 11.92
C ALA A 324 -26.06 11.46 11.27
N LYS A 325 -25.05 12.25 10.89
CA LYS A 325 -25.25 13.50 10.14
C LYS A 325 -25.98 13.26 8.82
N LEU A 326 -25.61 12.22 8.07
CA LEU A 326 -26.29 11.87 6.83
C LEU A 326 -27.75 11.47 7.05
N ARG A 327 -28.05 10.68 8.09
CA ARG A 327 -29.43 10.31 8.44
C ARG A 327 -30.26 11.54 8.75
N ASP A 328 -29.76 12.42 9.62
CA ASP A 328 -30.49 13.61 10.05
C ASP A 328 -30.73 14.56 8.86
N TRP A 329 -29.74 14.69 7.97
CA TRP A 329 -29.87 15.40 6.70
C TRP A 329 -30.94 14.78 5.79
N GLN A 330 -30.94 13.45 5.63
CA GLN A 330 -31.93 12.73 4.81
C GLN A 330 -33.35 12.88 5.38
N MET A 331 -33.54 12.79 6.70
CA MET A 331 -34.84 12.94 7.35
C MET A 331 -35.42 14.35 7.14
N LYS A 332 -34.57 15.38 7.14
CA LYS A 332 -34.97 16.78 7.02
C LYS A 332 -35.19 17.20 5.57
N TYR A 333 -34.25 16.89 4.68
CA TYR A 333 -34.20 17.40 3.31
C TYR A 333 -34.71 16.42 2.24
N ASN A 334 -34.78 15.13 2.56
CA ASN A 334 -35.30 14.08 1.68
C ASN A 334 -36.22 13.08 2.43
N PRO A 335 -37.32 13.57 3.04
CA PRO A 335 -38.21 12.74 3.85
C PRO A 335 -38.94 11.70 3.01
N ILE A 336 -39.01 10.46 3.52
CA ILE A 336 -39.75 9.38 2.88
C ILE A 336 -41.18 9.26 3.44
N GLN A 337 -42.13 8.88 2.61
CA GLN A 337 -43.53 8.68 3.01
C GLN A 337 -43.86 7.21 3.31
N ARG A 338 -43.09 6.28 2.76
CA ARG A 338 -43.24 4.84 2.94
C ARG A 338 -41.88 4.15 2.82
N LEU A 339 -41.78 2.95 3.35
CA LEU A 339 -40.61 2.10 3.17
C LEU A 339 -40.57 1.53 1.75
N THR A 340 -39.37 1.37 1.21
CA THR A 340 -39.15 0.85 -0.13
C THR A 340 -38.92 -0.66 -0.08
N ARG A 341 -39.64 -1.41 -0.93
CA ARG A 341 -39.52 -2.87 -1.01
C ARG A 341 -38.36 -3.25 -1.93
N TRP A 342 -37.60 -4.27 -1.55
CA TRP A 342 -36.44 -4.73 -2.33
C TRP A 342 -36.82 -5.29 -3.71
N ILE A 343 -38.03 -5.83 -3.86
CA ILE A 343 -38.56 -6.35 -5.13
C ILE A 343 -38.83 -5.25 -6.17
N ASP A 344 -39.12 -4.03 -5.72
CA ASP A 344 -39.47 -2.90 -6.59
C ASP A 344 -38.21 -2.25 -7.20
N LEU A 345 -37.02 -2.58 -6.70
CA LEU A 345 -35.76 -2.07 -7.23
C LEU A 345 -35.51 -2.59 -8.64
N GLU A 346 -34.85 -1.80 -9.49
CA GLU A 346 -34.59 -2.14 -10.89
C GLU A 346 -33.14 -1.91 -11.31
N GLY A 347 -32.67 -2.67 -12.30
CA GLY A 347 -31.34 -2.49 -12.89
C GLY A 347 -30.20 -2.48 -11.88
N ALA A 348 -29.39 -1.42 -11.89
CA ALA A 348 -28.16 -1.26 -11.10
C ALA A 348 -28.37 -0.84 -9.63
N THR A 349 -29.61 -0.59 -9.19
CA THR A 349 -29.93 -0.36 -7.76
C THR A 349 -30.05 -1.67 -7.00
N LYS A 350 -30.23 -2.81 -7.68
CA LYS A 350 -30.22 -4.15 -7.05
C LYS A 350 -28.85 -4.49 -6.47
N LEU A 351 -28.86 -5.30 -5.40
CA LEU A 351 -27.66 -5.81 -4.74
C LEU A 351 -26.90 -6.84 -5.60
N SER A 352 -27.62 -7.72 -6.31
CA SER A 352 -27.10 -8.63 -7.34
C SER A 352 -28.26 -9.17 -8.20
N PRO A 353 -28.00 -9.87 -9.33
CA PRO A 353 -29.03 -10.61 -10.05
C PRO A 353 -29.48 -11.79 -9.18
N GLN A 354 -30.41 -11.56 -8.27
CA GLN A 354 -31.03 -12.59 -7.44
C GLN A 354 -32.39 -12.97 -8.04
N SER A 355 -32.83 -14.20 -7.80
CA SER A 355 -34.20 -14.61 -8.15
C SER A 355 -35.22 -13.70 -7.46
N LYS A 356 -36.35 -13.42 -8.12
CA LYS A 356 -37.41 -12.56 -7.55
C LYS A 356 -37.89 -13.05 -6.18
N ASN A 357 -37.87 -14.36 -5.95
CA ASN A 357 -38.25 -14.98 -4.67
C ASN A 357 -37.34 -14.53 -3.51
N ARG A 358 -36.03 -14.42 -3.72
CA ARG A 358 -35.08 -13.99 -2.67
C ARG A 358 -35.22 -12.51 -2.31
N LEU A 359 -35.70 -11.67 -3.22
CA LEU A 359 -35.94 -10.24 -2.96
C LEU A 359 -37.18 -10.00 -2.11
N GLN A 360 -38.10 -10.97 -1.99
CA GLN A 360 -39.27 -10.89 -1.12
C GLN A 360 -38.93 -11.16 0.35
N ASP A 361 -37.83 -11.88 0.61
CA ASP A 361 -37.42 -12.23 1.97
C ASP A 361 -36.79 -11.06 2.74
N TYR A 362 -36.34 -10.01 2.03
CA TYR A 362 -35.74 -8.82 2.62
C TYR A 362 -36.81 -7.87 3.17
N PRO A 363 -36.61 -7.30 4.37
CA PRO A 363 -37.58 -6.37 4.97
C PRO A 363 -37.64 -5.05 4.20
N ASP A 364 -38.81 -4.43 4.21
CA ASP A 364 -38.99 -3.07 3.69
C ASP A 364 -38.05 -2.10 4.40
N THR A 365 -37.33 -1.30 3.62
CA THR A 365 -36.13 -0.59 4.07
C THR A 365 -36.26 0.92 3.82
N ALA A 366 -35.78 1.72 4.78
CA ALA A 366 -35.58 3.16 4.62
C ALA A 366 -34.12 3.42 4.23
N PHE A 367 -33.80 3.39 2.94
CA PHE A 367 -32.40 3.45 2.48
C PHE A 367 -31.70 4.74 2.93
N LEU A 368 -30.55 4.60 3.60
CA LEU A 368 -29.74 5.73 4.05
C LEU A 368 -29.06 6.45 2.88
N PHE A 369 -28.52 5.68 1.95
CA PHE A 369 -27.82 6.21 0.77
C PHE A 369 -28.79 6.40 -0.40
N ARG A 370 -29.82 7.21 -0.20
CA ARG A 370 -30.81 7.57 -1.22
C ARG A 370 -30.56 8.95 -1.81
N LEU A 371 -30.92 9.18 -3.06
CA LEU A 371 -30.50 10.37 -3.81
C LEU A 371 -31.70 11.30 -4.07
N PRO A 372 -31.80 12.47 -3.40
CA PRO A 372 -32.91 13.40 -3.61
C PRO A 372 -33.00 13.97 -5.03
N GLU A 373 -31.88 14.03 -5.75
CA GLU A 373 -31.83 14.50 -7.14
C GLU A 373 -32.48 13.52 -8.15
N ASP A 374 -32.78 12.28 -7.74
CA ASP A 374 -33.47 11.34 -8.62
C ASP A 374 -34.97 11.62 -8.62
N ALA A 375 -35.42 12.42 -9.59
CA ALA A 375 -36.81 12.84 -9.68
C ALA A 375 -37.83 11.68 -9.82
N LYS A 376 -37.40 10.49 -10.29
CA LYS A 376 -38.29 9.33 -10.44
C LYS A 376 -38.40 8.54 -9.15
N HIS A 377 -37.27 8.32 -8.48
CA HIS A 377 -37.17 7.45 -7.32
C HIS A 377 -36.19 8.02 -6.28
N PRO A 378 -36.57 9.10 -5.55
CA PRO A 378 -35.71 9.74 -4.56
C PRO A 378 -35.51 8.90 -3.28
N ASP A 379 -36.35 7.88 -3.10
CA ASP A 379 -36.34 6.90 -2.01
C ASP A 379 -35.45 5.68 -2.29
N TRP A 380 -34.99 5.50 -3.53
CA TRP A 380 -34.19 4.34 -3.92
C TRP A 380 -32.72 4.45 -3.51
N PRO A 381 -32.03 3.32 -3.28
CA PRO A 381 -30.63 3.34 -2.91
C PRO A 381 -29.74 3.76 -4.08
N LEU A 382 -28.59 4.32 -3.74
CA LEU A 382 -27.51 4.68 -4.66
C LEU A 382 -27.19 3.49 -5.58
N SER A 383 -27.23 3.70 -6.89
CA SER A 383 -26.93 2.66 -7.87
C SER A 383 -25.42 2.35 -7.92
N SER A 384 -25.06 1.12 -8.30
CA SER A 384 -23.66 0.69 -8.34
C SER A 384 -22.85 1.52 -9.33
N ASN A 385 -23.48 1.90 -10.45
CA ASN A 385 -22.85 2.71 -11.48
C ASN A 385 -22.61 4.14 -10.98
N ARG A 386 -23.59 4.76 -10.32
CA ARG A 386 -23.42 6.11 -9.75
C ARG A 386 -22.35 6.12 -8.65
N ALA A 387 -22.27 5.08 -7.81
CA ALA A 387 -21.21 4.93 -6.81
C ALA A 387 -19.81 4.78 -7.45
N ASN A 388 -19.68 3.96 -8.51
CA ASN A 388 -18.42 3.79 -9.22
C ASN A 388 -17.96 5.06 -9.94
N VAL A 389 -18.89 5.82 -10.55
CA VAL A 389 -18.59 7.10 -11.18
C VAL A 389 -18.11 8.12 -10.16
N ALA A 390 -18.80 8.24 -9.02
CA ALA A 390 -18.38 9.13 -7.93
C ALA A 390 -16.98 8.77 -7.41
N TRP A 391 -16.70 7.48 -7.27
CA TRP A 391 -15.38 6.99 -6.87
C TRP A 391 -14.28 7.29 -7.88
N GLN A 392 -14.57 7.14 -9.18
CA GLN A 392 -13.63 7.47 -10.24
C GLN A 392 -13.30 8.97 -10.22
N ILE A 393 -14.32 9.82 -10.12
CA ILE A 393 -14.15 11.28 -10.00
C ILE A 393 -13.36 11.64 -8.74
N LEU A 394 -13.66 11.00 -7.61
CA LEU A 394 -12.93 11.18 -6.36
C LEU A 394 -11.44 10.87 -6.52
N LEU A 395 -11.08 9.74 -7.12
CA LEU A 395 -9.69 9.35 -7.32
C LEU A 395 -8.98 10.21 -8.37
N THR A 396 -9.66 10.64 -9.43
CA THR A 396 -9.10 11.58 -10.42
C THR A 396 -8.79 12.93 -9.78
N ALA A 397 -9.71 13.45 -8.98
CA ALA A 397 -9.51 14.69 -8.25
C ALA A 397 -8.43 14.54 -7.18
N PHE A 398 -8.38 13.39 -6.50
CA PHE A 398 -7.38 13.12 -5.47
C PHE A 398 -5.98 12.99 -6.08
N GLU A 399 -5.83 12.30 -7.22
CA GLU A 399 -4.58 12.26 -7.99
C GLU A 399 -4.12 13.68 -8.35
N SER A 400 -5.05 14.54 -8.81
CA SER A 400 -4.74 15.94 -9.10
C SER A 400 -4.33 16.70 -7.84
N ALA A 401 -5.03 16.50 -6.72
CA ALA A 401 -4.72 17.13 -5.43
C ALA A 401 -3.37 16.66 -4.85
N LEU A 402 -3.02 15.38 -4.96
CA LEU A 402 -1.68 14.86 -4.64
C LEU A 402 -0.63 15.52 -5.55
N GLY A 403 -0.97 15.68 -6.83
CA GLY A 403 -0.26 16.49 -7.81
C GLY A 403 0.10 17.89 -7.30
N GLU A 404 -0.93 18.65 -6.92
CA GLU A 404 -0.87 20.04 -6.44
C GLU A 404 -0.16 20.18 -5.07
N GLN A 405 -0.41 19.27 -4.15
CA GLN A 405 0.22 19.23 -2.82
C GLN A 405 1.68 18.78 -2.87
N GLY A 406 2.21 18.41 -4.03
CA GLY A 406 3.57 17.92 -4.19
C GLY A 406 3.80 16.54 -3.58
N ILE A 407 2.72 15.83 -3.22
CA ILE A 407 2.80 14.47 -2.72
C ILE A 407 3.09 13.56 -3.92
N ARG A 408 4.24 12.91 -3.87
CA ARG A 408 4.74 12.01 -4.92
C ARG A 408 4.91 10.62 -4.35
N SER A 409 5.03 9.64 -5.24
CA SER A 409 5.59 8.37 -4.81
C SER A 409 6.98 8.61 -4.19
N PRO A 410 7.47 7.71 -3.33
CA PRO A 410 8.86 7.71 -2.90
C PRO A 410 9.89 7.71 -4.04
N THR A 411 9.48 7.34 -5.27
CA THR A 411 10.28 7.45 -6.51
C THR A 411 10.29 8.85 -7.14
N GLY A 412 9.55 9.81 -6.58
CA GLY A 412 9.38 11.16 -7.13
C GLY A 412 8.38 11.27 -8.28
N GLU A 413 7.82 10.15 -8.72
CA GLU A 413 6.80 10.08 -9.77
C GLU A 413 5.44 10.58 -9.26
N ARG A 414 4.59 10.99 -10.21
CA ARG A 414 3.21 11.32 -9.87
C ARG A 414 2.50 10.03 -9.46
N ILE A 415 1.78 10.08 -8.34
CA ILE A 415 0.98 8.94 -7.89
C ILE A 415 -0.16 8.76 -8.88
N GLU A 416 -0.09 7.71 -9.70
CA GLU A 416 -1.14 7.39 -10.67
C GLU A 416 -2.22 6.50 -10.02
N LEU A 417 -3.36 7.10 -9.72
CA LEU A 417 -4.56 6.42 -9.25
C LEU A 417 -5.49 6.06 -10.41
N ILE A 418 -5.34 6.77 -11.54
CA ILE A 418 -6.07 6.58 -12.79
C ILE A 418 -5.15 5.94 -13.83
N ASN A 419 -5.66 4.92 -14.50
CA ASN A 419 -4.99 4.30 -15.63
C ASN A 419 -5.04 5.26 -16.84
N PRO A 420 -3.90 5.68 -17.41
CA PRO A 420 -3.84 6.65 -18.50
C PRO A 420 -4.39 6.11 -19.83
N GLU A 421 -4.33 4.79 -20.07
CA GLU A 421 -4.83 4.16 -21.31
C GLU A 421 -6.35 4.06 -21.34
N THR A 422 -6.96 3.79 -20.18
CA THR A 422 -8.41 3.51 -20.07
C THR A 422 -9.20 4.66 -19.45
N GLY A 423 -8.51 5.63 -18.83
CA GLY A 423 -9.09 6.72 -18.06
C GLY A 423 -9.84 6.27 -16.79
N ARG A 424 -9.67 5.02 -16.36
CA ARG A 424 -10.37 4.41 -15.21
C ARG A 424 -9.47 4.31 -14.00
N ALA A 425 -10.05 4.42 -12.81
CA ALA A 425 -9.31 4.20 -11.57
C ALA A 425 -8.74 2.77 -11.49
N TRP A 426 -7.46 2.65 -11.10
CA TRP A 426 -6.80 1.38 -10.82
C TRP A 426 -7.48 0.64 -9.65
N SER A 427 -7.90 1.40 -8.63
CA SER A 427 -8.58 0.86 -7.47
C SER A 427 -10.09 1.05 -7.56
N SER A 428 -10.85 -0.04 -7.42
CA SER A 428 -12.31 0.02 -7.30
C SER A 428 -12.73 0.32 -5.85
N PRO A 429 -13.95 0.83 -5.58
CA PRO A 429 -14.44 0.97 -4.20
C PRO A 429 -14.41 -0.35 -3.42
N HIS A 430 -14.46 -1.50 -4.11
CA HIS A 430 -14.40 -2.81 -3.49
C HIS A 430 -12.99 -3.23 -3.06
N ALA A 431 -11.94 -2.57 -3.55
CA ALA A 431 -10.56 -2.86 -3.20
C ALA A 431 -10.15 -2.23 -1.86
N THR A 432 -10.85 -1.19 -1.39
CA THR A 432 -10.59 -0.57 -0.07
C THR A 432 -10.83 -1.55 1.07
N ARG A 433 -11.84 -2.41 0.95
CA ARG A 433 -12.19 -3.44 1.94
C ARG A 433 -11.06 -4.45 2.19
N PRO A 434 -10.57 -5.21 1.19
CA PRO A 434 -9.43 -6.10 1.40
C PRO A 434 -8.18 -5.32 1.83
N SER A 435 -7.96 -4.10 1.32
CA SER A 435 -6.82 -3.26 1.76
C SER A 435 -6.86 -3.01 3.27
N LEU A 436 -8.00 -2.55 3.80
CA LEU A 436 -8.16 -2.26 5.22
C LEU A 436 -8.10 -3.52 6.10
N ILE A 437 -8.63 -4.65 5.63
CA ILE A 437 -8.53 -5.94 6.32
C ILE A 437 -7.08 -6.41 6.43
N THR A 438 -6.34 -6.35 5.32
CA THR A 438 -4.93 -6.76 5.27
C THR A 438 -4.10 -5.94 6.25
N HIS A 439 -4.27 -4.60 6.25
CA HIS A 439 -3.58 -3.73 7.21
C HIS A 439 -4.02 -3.99 8.67
N LEU A 440 -5.31 -4.22 8.95
CA LEU A 440 -5.69 -4.52 10.35
C LEU A 440 -5.16 -5.86 10.86
N ILE A 441 -5.08 -6.89 10.00
CA ILE A 441 -4.60 -8.22 10.40
C ILE A 441 -3.07 -8.27 10.48
N MET A 442 -2.38 -7.89 9.40
CA MET A 442 -0.92 -8.13 9.27
C MET A 442 -0.10 -7.21 10.15
N ASP A 443 -0.68 -6.06 10.43
CA ASP A 443 0.03 -4.80 10.60
C ASP A 443 -0.45 -4.25 11.95
N GLY A 444 -1.77 -4.28 12.18
CA GLY A 444 -2.40 -3.96 13.46
C GLY A 444 -2.54 -5.15 14.42
N ASN A 445 -2.05 -6.34 14.02
CA ASN A 445 -2.10 -7.58 14.80
C ASN A 445 -3.52 -7.96 15.29
N VAL A 446 -4.57 -7.58 14.54
CA VAL A 446 -5.94 -7.98 14.86
C VAL A 446 -6.11 -9.46 14.51
N PRO A 447 -6.46 -10.33 15.48
CA PRO A 447 -6.69 -11.74 15.21
C PRO A 447 -7.69 -11.96 14.06
N PRO A 448 -7.42 -12.85 13.09
CA PRO A 448 -8.32 -13.11 11.96
C PRO A 448 -9.74 -13.51 12.39
N ILE A 449 -9.91 -14.11 13.57
CA ILE A 449 -11.21 -14.45 14.16
C ILE A 449 -12.04 -13.20 14.52
N ILE A 450 -11.39 -12.15 15.02
CA ILE A 450 -12.01 -10.85 15.29
C ILE A 450 -12.42 -10.21 13.97
N MET A 451 -11.53 -10.23 12.99
CA MET A 451 -11.81 -9.67 11.68
C MET A 451 -12.99 -10.38 11.01
N THR A 452 -13.07 -11.71 11.08
CA THR A 452 -14.18 -12.50 10.53
C THR A 452 -15.55 -12.04 11.05
N LYS A 453 -15.65 -11.65 12.34
CA LYS A 453 -16.86 -11.03 12.92
C LYS A 453 -17.12 -9.62 12.37
N VAL A 454 -16.09 -8.77 12.30
CA VAL A 454 -16.17 -7.40 11.74
C VAL A 454 -16.67 -7.41 10.30
N VAL A 455 -16.18 -8.36 9.48
CA VAL A 455 -16.54 -8.43 8.05
C VAL A 455 -17.73 -9.34 7.72
N GLY A 456 -18.27 -10.09 8.68
CA GLY A 456 -19.42 -10.98 8.49
C GLY A 456 -19.16 -12.14 7.51
N HIS A 457 -17.91 -12.60 7.38
CA HIS A 457 -17.52 -13.69 6.47
C HIS A 457 -17.73 -15.06 7.11
N ALA A 458 -18.43 -15.97 6.43
CA ALA A 458 -18.64 -17.34 6.91
C ALA A 458 -17.56 -18.36 6.46
N ARG A 459 -16.57 -17.96 5.62
CA ARG A 459 -15.71 -18.92 4.88
C ARG A 459 -14.21 -18.86 5.18
N PHE A 460 -13.71 -18.03 6.09
CA PHE A 460 -12.27 -17.95 6.40
C PHE A 460 -11.88 -18.89 7.56
N ILE A 461 -12.18 -20.19 7.46
CA ILE A 461 -11.82 -21.24 8.43
C ILE A 461 -12.80 -21.37 9.61
N MET A 462 -13.65 -22.40 9.52
CA MET A 462 -14.62 -22.84 10.51
C MET A 462 -13.98 -23.71 11.62
N THR A 463 -12.65 -23.74 11.72
CA THR A 463 -11.90 -24.69 12.54
C THR A 463 -11.18 -24.09 13.75
N LEU A 464 -11.34 -22.80 14.04
CA LEU A 464 -10.90 -22.18 15.31
C LEU A 464 -12.09 -21.90 16.22
N TYR A 465 -12.69 -22.98 16.74
CA TYR A 465 -13.53 -22.89 17.93
C TYR A 465 -12.60 -22.63 19.11
N TYR A 466 -12.77 -21.52 19.86
CA TYR A 466 -12.71 -21.47 21.34
C TYR A 466 -12.64 -20.05 21.95
N THR A 467 -12.59 -18.95 21.18
CA THR A 467 -12.67 -17.60 21.77
C THR A 467 -13.74 -16.73 21.10
N LYS A 468 -14.95 -16.73 21.66
CA LYS A 468 -15.99 -15.74 21.30
C LYS A 468 -15.62 -14.40 21.97
N ALA A 469 -14.79 -13.59 21.32
CA ALA A 469 -14.54 -12.22 21.77
C ALA A 469 -15.86 -11.41 21.75
N GLY A 470 -16.17 -10.72 22.85
CA GLY A 470 -17.33 -9.82 22.97
C GLY A 470 -17.12 -8.49 22.24
N LEU A 471 -18.21 -7.76 21.98
CA LEU A 471 -18.24 -6.50 21.21
C LEU A 471 -17.19 -5.47 21.65
N VAL A 472 -17.07 -5.22 22.96
CA VAL A 472 -16.11 -4.25 23.52
C VAL A 472 -14.65 -4.69 23.32
N GLY A 473 -14.37 -5.99 23.43
CA GLY A 473 -13.04 -6.54 23.17
C GLY A 473 -12.61 -6.39 21.70
N ILE A 474 -13.56 -6.51 20.78
CA ILE A 474 -13.32 -6.29 19.34
C ILE A 474 -13.05 -4.81 19.06
N GLN A 475 -13.87 -3.91 19.62
CA GLN A 475 -13.71 -2.46 19.46
C GLN A 475 -12.36 -1.98 20.00
N ASN A 476 -11.94 -2.46 21.17
CA ASN A 476 -10.64 -2.10 21.75
C ASN A 476 -9.46 -2.65 20.92
N SER A 477 -9.57 -3.88 20.40
CA SER A 477 -8.53 -4.48 19.56
C SER A 477 -8.28 -3.68 18.27
N ILE A 478 -9.33 -3.15 17.62
CA ILE A 478 -9.20 -2.31 16.42
C ILE A 478 -8.57 -0.95 16.73
N LYS A 479 -8.95 -0.32 17.86
CA LYS A 479 -8.33 0.95 18.30
C LYS A 479 -6.84 0.78 18.58
N GLN A 480 -6.46 -0.29 19.27
CA GLN A 480 -5.07 -0.58 19.60
C GLN A 480 -4.24 -0.90 18.35
N ALA A 481 -4.79 -1.70 17.44
CA ALA A 481 -4.19 -2.07 16.17
C ALA A 481 -3.77 -0.88 15.29
N THR A 482 -4.63 0.14 15.23
CA THR A 482 -4.40 1.33 14.40
C THR A 482 -3.25 2.20 14.94
N LYS A 483 -3.05 2.22 16.27
CA LYS A 483 -1.90 2.91 16.91
C LYS A 483 -0.60 2.12 16.76
N VAL A 484 -0.66 0.79 16.93
CA VAL A 484 0.50 -0.13 16.85
C VAL A 484 1.10 -0.15 15.45
N LEU A 485 0.24 -0.12 14.43
CA LEU A 485 0.60 -0.13 13.01
C LEU A 485 1.69 0.87 12.62
N GLU A 486 1.55 2.09 13.12
CA GLU A 486 2.43 3.20 12.82
C GLU A 486 3.77 3.09 13.57
N GLU A 487 3.80 2.33 14.67
CA GLU A 487 4.93 2.22 15.59
C GLU A 487 5.80 0.96 15.34
N THR A 488 5.30 -0.10 14.69
CA THR A 488 5.92 -1.45 14.74
C THR A 488 6.76 -1.95 13.55
N LYS A 489 7.11 -1.11 12.57
CA LYS A 489 7.79 -1.57 11.34
C LYS A 489 9.04 -2.46 11.54
N HIS A 490 9.86 -2.22 12.56
CA HIS A 490 11.05 -3.05 12.88
C HIS A 490 10.70 -4.36 13.62
N LYS A 491 9.61 -4.37 14.41
CA LYS A 491 9.11 -5.57 15.10
C LYS A 491 8.42 -6.53 14.13
N THR A 492 7.87 -6.01 13.02
CA THR A 492 7.31 -6.83 11.94
C THR A 492 8.38 -7.71 11.29
N PHE A 493 9.56 -7.15 11.00
CA PHE A 493 10.70 -7.91 10.50
C PHE A 493 11.17 -8.99 11.49
N GLU A 494 11.28 -8.64 12.78
CA GLU A 494 11.61 -9.59 13.85
C GLU A 494 10.61 -10.76 13.95
N ARG A 495 9.30 -10.47 13.92
CA ARG A 495 8.23 -11.48 13.93
C ARG A 495 8.32 -12.40 12.72
N ASP A 496 8.58 -11.85 11.55
CA ASP A 496 8.68 -12.62 10.32
C ASP A 496 9.92 -13.53 10.35
N LEU A 497 11.05 -13.05 10.89
CA LEU A 497 12.24 -13.88 11.17
C LEU A 497 12.00 -14.99 12.20
N LEU A 498 11.13 -14.80 13.19
CA LEU A 498 10.81 -15.81 14.20
C LEU A 498 9.86 -16.90 13.68
N SER A 499 8.93 -16.53 12.80
CA SER A 499 7.86 -17.42 12.31
C SER A 499 8.13 -18.05 10.93
N ALA A 500 9.10 -17.54 10.18
CA ALA A 500 9.39 -18.01 8.83
C ALA A 500 10.05 -19.41 8.82
N ASN A 501 9.56 -20.24 7.90
CA ASN A 501 10.19 -21.49 7.48
C ASN A 501 11.38 -21.22 6.53
N ALA A 502 12.14 -22.26 6.20
CA ALA A 502 13.40 -22.12 5.46
C ALA A 502 13.27 -21.48 4.07
N GLU A 503 12.12 -21.66 3.40
CA GLU A 503 11.84 -21.08 2.09
C GLU A 503 11.53 -19.58 2.20
N ARG A 504 10.64 -19.20 3.12
CA ARG A 504 10.25 -17.80 3.35
C ARG A 504 11.39 -16.93 3.89
N MET A 505 12.33 -17.51 4.65
CA MET A 505 13.52 -16.79 5.13
C MET A 505 14.38 -16.21 4.00
N ARG A 506 14.46 -16.91 2.86
CA ARG A 506 15.21 -16.43 1.68
C ARG A 506 14.51 -15.29 0.95
N GLU A 507 13.21 -15.12 1.18
CA GLU A 507 12.39 -14.09 0.52
C GLU A 507 12.36 -12.78 1.31
N ILE A 508 12.64 -12.84 2.62
CA ILE A 508 12.53 -11.68 3.53
C ILE A 508 13.88 -11.12 4.00
N ALA A 509 14.96 -11.91 4.02
CA ALA A 509 16.23 -11.49 4.59
C ALA A 509 17.46 -11.98 3.80
N VAL A 510 18.48 -11.14 3.73
CA VAL A 510 19.80 -11.45 3.17
C VAL A 510 20.81 -11.62 4.28
N PHE A 511 21.46 -12.79 4.31
CA PHE A 511 22.56 -13.09 5.22
C PHE A 511 23.90 -13.00 4.50
N ASN A 512 24.95 -12.58 5.20
CA ASN A 512 26.31 -12.55 4.64
C ASN A 512 26.92 -13.96 4.42
N THR A 513 26.43 -14.96 5.14
CA THR A 513 26.78 -16.37 4.95
C THR A 513 25.95 -17.00 3.81
N GLU A 514 26.54 -17.96 3.10
CA GLU A 514 25.82 -18.78 2.11
C GLU A 514 24.77 -19.68 2.78
N ASP A 515 25.13 -20.28 3.91
CA ASP A 515 24.22 -21.07 4.73
C ASP A 515 23.79 -20.28 5.98
N TRP A 516 22.57 -19.73 5.91
CA TRP A 516 21.97 -18.96 7.00
C TRP A 516 21.62 -19.82 8.22
N THR A 517 21.49 -21.14 8.07
CA THR A 517 21.14 -22.05 9.19
C THR A 517 22.26 -22.13 10.23
N THR A 518 23.47 -21.77 9.84
CA THR A 518 24.62 -21.61 10.75
C THR A 518 24.48 -20.38 11.67
N VAL A 519 23.63 -19.43 11.31
CA VAL A 519 23.43 -18.14 12.01
C VAL A 519 22.12 -18.14 12.78
N LEU A 520 21.05 -18.68 12.19
CA LEU A 520 19.73 -18.76 12.81
C LEU A 520 19.22 -20.21 12.78
N PRO A 521 18.79 -20.79 13.93
CA PRO A 521 18.26 -22.14 13.97
C PRO A 521 17.06 -22.34 13.03
N LEU A 522 17.03 -23.48 12.32
CA LEU A 522 15.92 -23.87 11.44
C LEU A 522 14.58 -23.94 12.18
N ASN A 523 14.60 -24.51 13.38
CA ASN A 523 13.43 -24.64 14.22
C ASN A 523 13.10 -23.30 14.89
N SER A 524 11.88 -22.80 14.66
CA SER A 524 11.43 -21.50 15.19
C SER A 524 11.42 -21.45 16.72
N ALA A 525 11.19 -22.58 17.38
CA ALA A 525 11.18 -22.68 18.84
C ALA A 525 12.56 -22.45 19.49
N ASP A 526 13.64 -22.68 18.75
CA ASP A 526 15.01 -22.53 19.22
C ASP A 526 15.57 -21.11 18.94
N ARG A 527 14.77 -20.23 18.33
CA ARG A 527 15.14 -18.84 18.04
C ARG A 527 14.82 -17.96 19.25
N SER A 528 15.83 -17.30 19.80
CA SER A 528 15.68 -16.36 20.92
C SER A 528 15.89 -14.92 20.46
N PRO A 529 14.83 -14.10 20.36
CA PRO A 529 14.92 -12.70 19.93
C PRO A 529 15.55 -11.79 20.99
N LEU A 530 15.50 -12.17 22.28
CA LEU A 530 16.08 -11.41 23.40
C LEU A 530 17.59 -11.15 23.26
N GLY A 531 18.29 -11.92 22.43
CA GLY A 531 19.72 -11.78 22.15
C GLY A 531 20.05 -11.03 20.85
N TRP A 532 19.07 -10.47 20.14
CA TRP A 532 19.34 -9.76 18.88
C TRP A 532 19.63 -8.29 19.13
N TYR A 533 20.59 -7.76 18.39
CA TYR A 533 20.99 -6.36 18.47
C TYR A 533 20.67 -5.66 17.15
N TYR A 534 19.76 -4.70 17.20
CA TYR A 534 19.28 -3.95 16.04
C TYR A 534 20.19 -2.75 15.78
N MET A 535 20.75 -2.70 14.58
CA MET A 535 21.51 -1.56 14.08
C MET A 535 20.67 -0.87 13.01
N HIS A 536 21.03 0.37 12.64
CA HIS A 536 20.28 1.11 11.63
C HIS A 536 20.22 0.39 10.27
N ASP A 537 21.29 -0.30 9.86
CA ASP A 537 21.42 -0.92 8.53
C ASP A 537 21.21 -2.45 8.50
N ARG A 538 21.11 -3.11 9.67
CA ARG A 538 20.97 -4.57 9.79
C ARG A 538 20.65 -5.04 11.21
N VAL A 539 20.35 -6.33 11.34
CA VAL A 539 20.18 -7.01 12.63
C VAL A 539 21.38 -7.92 12.91
N CYS A 540 21.88 -7.88 14.15
CA CYS A 540 22.96 -8.73 14.65
C CYS A 540 22.42 -9.85 15.56
N PHE A 541 22.54 -11.10 15.11
CA PHE A 541 22.08 -12.28 15.86
C PHE A 541 23.04 -12.70 16.99
N ALA A 542 24.22 -12.08 17.06
CA ALA A 542 25.20 -12.30 18.12
C ALA A 542 25.06 -11.30 19.30
N GLY A 543 23.99 -10.50 19.35
CA GLY A 543 23.71 -9.59 20.46
C GLY A 543 24.74 -8.48 20.66
N GLY A 544 25.53 -8.16 19.64
CA GLY A 544 26.60 -7.18 19.75
C GLY A 544 27.81 -7.66 20.56
N ASN A 545 27.93 -8.96 20.84
CA ASN A 545 29.07 -9.53 21.54
C ASN A 545 30.37 -9.28 20.76
N THR A 546 31.31 -8.55 21.36
CA THR A 546 32.61 -8.22 20.74
C THR A 546 33.74 -9.14 21.17
N HIS A 547 33.55 -9.87 22.28
CA HIS A 547 34.54 -10.78 22.87
C HIS A 547 33.86 -12.06 23.36
N GLY A 548 34.60 -13.16 23.35
CA GLY A 548 34.12 -14.44 23.86
C GLY A 548 34.94 -15.61 23.36
N ASN A 549 34.47 -16.81 23.69
CA ASN A 549 35.05 -18.07 23.21
C ASN A 549 34.27 -18.55 21.97
N ASN A 550 34.82 -19.49 21.20
CA ASN A 550 34.17 -20.02 19.98
C ASN A 550 32.76 -20.61 20.20
N GLN A 551 32.38 -20.89 21.45
CA GLN A 551 31.05 -21.39 21.82
C GLN A 551 29.96 -20.32 21.86
N VAL A 552 30.34 -19.05 22.05
CA VAL A 552 29.39 -17.93 22.14
C VAL A 552 29.40 -17.16 20.82
N PRO A 553 28.24 -16.89 20.20
CA PRO A 553 28.16 -16.02 19.02
C PRO A 553 28.71 -14.63 19.33
N GLY A 554 29.62 -14.13 18.48
CA GLY A 554 30.23 -12.81 18.63
C GLY A 554 31.12 -12.41 17.46
N CYS A 555 31.69 -11.20 17.53
CA CYS A 555 32.60 -10.68 16.50
C CYS A 555 33.87 -11.53 16.35
N HIS A 556 34.27 -12.28 17.38
CA HIS A 556 35.44 -13.17 17.37
C HIS A 556 35.24 -14.47 16.56
N ASN A 557 34.00 -14.85 16.23
CA ASN A 557 33.67 -16.01 15.40
C ASN A 557 32.73 -15.65 14.23
N GLY A 558 32.72 -14.38 13.83
CA GLY A 558 31.85 -13.85 12.79
C GLY A 558 32.43 -13.89 11.37
N GLY A 559 33.63 -14.43 11.20
CA GLY A 559 34.35 -14.52 9.93
C GLY A 559 34.17 -15.86 9.19
N PRO A 560 34.98 -16.09 8.13
CA PRO A 560 34.93 -17.30 7.34
C PRO A 560 35.31 -18.55 8.16
N VAL A 561 34.95 -19.72 7.64
CA VAL A 561 35.26 -21.01 8.28
C VAL A 561 36.77 -21.28 8.21
N ARG A 562 37.39 -21.50 9.37
CA ARG A 562 38.82 -21.83 9.51
C ARG A 562 39.08 -23.33 9.37
N THR A 563 38.24 -24.17 9.99
CA THR A 563 38.34 -25.63 9.94
C THR A 563 36.94 -26.22 9.76
N LYS A 564 36.74 -26.99 8.68
CA LYS A 564 35.54 -27.83 8.50
C LYS A 564 35.78 -29.15 9.23
N GLU A 565 35.10 -29.39 10.34
CA GLU A 565 35.18 -30.68 11.03
C GLU A 565 34.06 -31.64 10.55
N GLY A 566 34.30 -32.95 10.67
CA GLY A 566 33.40 -33.99 10.17
C GLY A 566 32.03 -34.03 10.88
N ARG A 567 31.16 -34.95 10.42
CA ARG A 567 29.70 -35.10 10.66
C ARG A 567 29.11 -34.81 12.06
N ASN A 568 29.90 -34.66 13.13
CA ASN A 568 29.42 -34.46 14.51
C ASN A 568 30.09 -33.28 15.29
N GLN A 569 30.88 -32.41 14.66
CA GLN A 569 31.49 -31.23 15.32
C GLN A 569 31.10 -29.90 14.65
N LYS A 570 31.04 -28.81 15.43
CA LYS A 570 30.67 -27.46 14.96
C LYS A 570 31.85 -26.81 14.24
N ASP A 571 31.60 -26.22 13.07
CA ASP A 571 32.60 -25.46 12.32
C ASP A 571 33.24 -24.35 13.18
N ILE A 572 34.56 -24.23 13.09
CA ILE A 572 35.33 -23.18 13.76
C ILE A 572 35.49 -22.01 12.80
N HIS A 573 35.05 -20.82 13.20
CA HIS A 573 35.11 -19.61 12.40
C HIS A 573 36.21 -18.67 12.90
N ASP A 574 36.80 -17.94 11.96
CA ASP A 574 37.73 -16.85 12.27
C ASP A 574 36.99 -15.59 12.78
N PRO A 575 37.72 -14.63 13.37
CA PRO A 575 37.17 -13.31 13.69
C PRO A 575 36.63 -12.59 12.45
N VAL A 576 35.70 -11.66 12.68
CA VAL A 576 35.16 -10.80 11.62
C VAL A 576 36.32 -10.07 10.91
N PRO A 577 36.45 -10.21 9.58
CA PRO A 577 37.44 -9.49 8.81
C PRO A 577 37.25 -7.96 8.92
N GLY A 578 38.35 -7.19 8.98
CA GLY A 578 38.30 -5.74 9.26
C GLY A 578 38.06 -5.38 10.73
N GLY A 579 37.89 -6.38 11.61
CA GLY A 579 37.88 -6.20 13.06
C GLY A 579 36.49 -6.15 13.70
N VAL A 580 36.49 -5.79 14.99
CA VAL A 580 35.29 -5.75 15.81
C VAL A 580 34.29 -4.72 15.26
N ARG A 581 33.00 -5.08 15.24
CA ARG A 581 31.91 -4.27 14.66
C ARG A 581 32.03 -3.97 13.16
N ASN A 582 32.84 -4.70 12.40
CA ASN A 582 32.77 -4.65 10.94
C ASN A 582 31.61 -5.49 10.39
N CYS A 583 30.38 -5.06 10.66
CA CYS A 583 29.20 -5.90 10.46
C CYS A 583 28.87 -6.17 8.98
N CYS A 584 29.38 -5.37 8.03
CA CYS A 584 29.21 -5.62 6.59
C CYS A 584 29.83 -6.94 6.13
N ARG A 585 30.86 -7.45 6.82
CA ARG A 585 31.52 -8.75 6.53
C ARG A 585 31.26 -9.80 7.61
N CYS A 586 30.42 -9.49 8.59
CA CYS A 586 30.09 -10.40 9.68
C CYS A 586 28.96 -11.36 9.26
N ARG A 587 29.18 -12.67 9.44
CA ARG A 587 28.16 -13.70 9.18
C ARG A 587 26.92 -13.56 10.05
N TRP A 588 27.06 -13.05 11.28
CA TRP A 588 25.97 -12.94 12.26
C TRP A 588 24.97 -11.84 11.93
N SER A 589 25.09 -11.19 10.77
CA SER A 589 24.21 -10.10 10.38
C SER A 589 23.27 -10.49 9.24
N ALA A 590 22.06 -9.94 9.29
CA ALA A 590 21.13 -9.96 8.17
C ALA A 590 20.47 -8.60 7.96
N SER A 591 20.16 -8.33 6.70
CA SER A 591 19.42 -7.14 6.27
C SER A 591 18.20 -7.55 5.46
N GLY A 592 17.09 -6.85 5.68
CA GLY A 592 15.87 -6.93 4.87
C GLY A 592 15.70 -5.69 3.98
N LYS A 593 14.62 -5.66 3.20
CA LYS A 593 14.33 -4.55 2.27
C LYS A 593 14.15 -3.20 2.96
N GLU A 594 13.65 -3.21 4.19
CA GLU A 594 13.46 -2.03 5.03
C GLU A 594 14.79 -1.36 5.46
N HIS A 595 15.92 -2.03 5.27
CA HIS A 595 17.24 -1.50 5.60
C HIS A 595 17.95 -0.84 4.39
N LEU A 596 17.33 -0.76 3.21
CA LEU A 596 17.99 -0.33 1.98
C LEU A 596 18.53 1.11 2.06
N ASP A 597 17.71 2.08 2.49
CA ASP A 597 18.11 3.46 2.76
C ASP A 597 19.34 3.55 3.68
N SER A 598 19.28 2.87 4.82
CA SER A 598 20.36 2.84 5.82
C SER A 598 21.62 2.11 5.33
N LEU A 599 21.47 1.11 4.47
CA LEU A 599 22.59 0.43 3.81
C LEU A 599 23.26 1.35 2.79
N ALA A 600 22.49 2.15 2.05
CA ALA A 600 23.02 3.16 1.13
C ALA A 600 23.78 4.27 1.88
N ALA A 601 23.27 4.72 3.02
CA ALA A 601 23.98 5.65 3.91
C ALA A 601 25.31 5.06 4.42
N THR A 602 25.28 3.79 4.84
CA THR A 602 26.48 3.07 5.29
C THR A 602 27.50 2.88 4.17
N LEU A 603 27.04 2.57 2.96
CA LEU A 603 27.88 2.47 1.76
C LEU A 603 28.55 3.80 1.46
N THR A 604 27.78 4.89 1.43
CA THR A 604 28.29 6.24 1.15
C THR A 604 29.36 6.65 2.15
N ASN A 605 29.13 6.37 3.44
CA ASN A 605 30.10 6.57 4.50
C ASN A 605 31.40 5.78 4.27
N ARG A 606 31.29 4.48 3.94
CA ARG A 606 32.45 3.62 3.67
C ARG A 606 33.21 4.02 2.40
N SER A 607 32.51 4.45 1.36
CA SER A 607 33.09 4.94 0.11
C SER A 607 33.92 6.21 0.34
N TRP A 608 33.47 7.12 1.20
CA TRP A 608 34.27 8.29 1.61
C TRP A 608 35.57 7.89 2.31
N HIS A 609 35.50 6.94 3.25
CA HIS A 609 36.70 6.41 3.91
C HIS A 609 37.64 5.71 2.92
N LEU A 610 37.11 4.97 1.95
CA LEU A 610 37.89 4.32 0.91
C LEU A 610 38.63 5.34 0.04
N GLN A 611 37.97 6.41 -0.36
CA GLN A 611 38.59 7.48 -1.16
C GLN A 611 39.75 8.14 -0.40
N ASN A 612 39.56 8.43 0.89
CA ASN A 612 40.63 8.97 1.74
C ASN A 612 41.81 8.00 1.87
N ALA A 613 41.54 6.71 2.08
CA ALA A 613 42.59 5.69 2.14
C ALA A 613 43.31 5.51 0.79
N SER A 614 42.61 5.68 -0.34
CA SER A 614 43.20 5.64 -1.68
C SER A 614 44.13 6.83 -1.92
N ASN A 615 43.70 8.03 -1.53
CA ASN A 615 44.53 9.25 -1.59
C ASN A 615 45.80 9.11 -0.72
N GLU A 616 45.67 8.54 0.48
CA GLU A 616 46.80 8.23 1.36
C GLU A 616 47.77 7.20 0.73
N ALA A 617 47.24 6.14 0.12
CA ALA A 617 48.03 5.13 -0.57
C ALA A 617 48.79 5.70 -1.79
N LEU A 618 48.16 6.61 -2.56
CA LEU A 618 48.81 7.31 -3.67
C LEU A 618 49.90 8.29 -3.18
N ALA A 619 49.68 8.99 -2.08
CA ALA A 619 50.67 9.90 -1.49
C ALA A 619 51.91 9.12 -1.01
N THR A 620 51.71 8.03 -0.27
CA THR A 620 52.80 7.16 0.19
C THR A 620 53.53 6.46 -0.97
N LEU A 621 52.81 6.10 -2.03
CA LEU A 621 53.41 5.54 -3.26
C LEU A 621 54.35 6.55 -3.94
N ARG A 622 53.89 7.81 -4.10
CA ARG A 622 54.70 8.89 -4.69
C ARG A 622 55.98 9.14 -3.88
N GLU A 623 55.88 9.11 -2.56
CA GLU A 623 57.02 9.26 -1.66
C GLU A 623 58.02 8.10 -1.82
N ARG A 624 57.53 6.85 -1.80
CA ARG A 624 58.36 5.65 -2.03
C ARG A 624 59.06 5.71 -3.39
N ASP A 625 58.33 6.02 -4.45
CA ASP A 625 58.86 6.06 -5.82
C ASP A 625 59.87 7.20 -6.02
N ALA A 626 59.74 8.31 -5.29
CA ALA A 626 60.75 9.37 -5.28
C ALA A 626 62.07 8.87 -4.69
N ILE A 627 62.02 8.10 -3.60
CA ILE A 627 63.21 7.50 -2.96
C ILE A 627 63.80 6.40 -3.86
N LEU A 628 62.97 5.56 -4.49
CA LEU A 628 63.44 4.55 -5.45
C LEU A 628 64.10 5.16 -6.69
N LYS A 629 63.56 6.28 -7.21
CA LYS A 629 64.22 7.04 -8.29
C LYS A 629 65.55 7.62 -7.85
N SER A 630 65.66 8.10 -6.60
CA SER A 630 66.93 8.54 -6.01
C SER A 630 67.94 7.40 -5.94
N LYS A 631 67.51 6.23 -5.45
CA LYS A 631 68.32 4.99 -5.39
C LYS A 631 68.86 4.57 -6.76
N ALA A 632 67.99 4.54 -7.78
CA ALA A 632 68.39 4.20 -9.14
C ALA A 632 69.42 5.18 -9.72
N ARG A 633 69.33 6.48 -9.39
CA ARG A 633 70.31 7.49 -9.79
C ARG A 633 71.66 7.30 -9.09
N THR A 634 71.67 7.02 -7.79
CA THR A 634 72.91 6.75 -7.03
C THR A 634 73.59 5.46 -7.49
N GLU A 635 72.82 4.41 -7.78
CA GLU A 635 73.35 3.15 -8.30
C GLU A 635 73.92 3.32 -9.72
N ALA A 636 73.25 4.09 -10.59
CA ALA A 636 73.77 4.45 -11.91
C ALA A 636 75.06 5.28 -11.84
N ALA A 637 75.25 6.04 -10.76
CA ALA A 637 76.47 6.80 -10.49
C ALA A 637 77.57 5.99 -9.77
N ASN A 638 77.35 4.69 -9.49
CA ASN A 638 78.23 3.82 -8.69
C ASN A 638 78.48 4.33 -7.24
N GLU A 639 77.53 5.07 -6.66
CA GLU A 639 77.61 5.55 -5.28
C GLU A 639 76.77 4.69 -4.32
N PRO A 640 77.22 4.48 -3.06
CA PRO A 640 76.45 3.74 -2.07
C PRO A 640 75.20 4.51 -1.62
N PHE A 641 74.04 3.85 -1.67
CA PHE A 641 72.76 4.44 -1.29
C PHE A 641 72.64 4.63 0.23
N GLY A 642 72.59 5.90 0.69
CA GLY A 642 72.56 6.26 2.12
C GLY A 642 71.18 6.30 2.78
N GLN A 643 70.08 6.23 2.01
CA GLN A 643 68.70 6.44 2.50
C GLN A 643 67.93 5.12 2.71
N THR A 644 68.62 4.03 3.06
CA THR A 644 68.00 2.70 3.22
C THR A 644 66.92 2.67 4.31
N HIS A 645 67.14 3.35 5.44
CA HIS A 645 66.15 3.42 6.52
C HIS A 645 64.87 4.17 6.10
N ASP A 646 65.03 5.27 5.36
CA ASP A 646 63.92 6.08 4.85
C ASP A 646 63.12 5.31 3.81
N LEU A 647 63.78 4.54 2.94
CA LEU A 647 63.13 3.63 2.00
C LEU A 647 62.30 2.57 2.74
N THR A 648 62.87 1.87 3.72
CA THR A 648 62.13 0.85 4.50
C THR A 648 60.99 1.47 5.33
N SER A 649 61.12 2.72 5.77
CA SER A 649 60.03 3.46 6.44
C SER A 649 58.90 3.82 5.46
N ALA A 650 59.24 4.30 4.27
CA ALA A 650 58.29 4.62 3.21
C ALA A 650 57.57 3.36 2.69
N GLU A 651 58.29 2.25 2.53
CA GLU A 651 57.72 0.94 2.17
C GLU A 651 56.71 0.48 3.22
N ARG A 652 57.07 0.49 4.52
CA ARG A 652 56.14 0.12 5.60
C ARG A 652 54.89 1.00 5.66
N ARG A 653 55.04 2.32 5.48
CA ARG A 653 53.90 3.26 5.44
C ARG A 653 53.00 3.00 4.23
N HIS A 654 53.60 2.75 3.07
CA HIS A 654 52.86 2.41 1.86
C HIS A 654 52.13 1.07 2.01
N GLU A 655 52.77 0.04 2.56
CA GLU A 655 52.14 -1.24 2.86
C GLU A 655 50.95 -1.08 3.82
N ALA A 656 51.10 -0.29 4.88
CA ALA A 656 50.01 0.00 5.83
C ALA A 656 48.83 0.74 5.17
N ALA A 657 49.11 1.76 4.36
CA ALA A 657 48.09 2.51 3.62
C ALA A 657 47.38 1.63 2.58
N MET A 658 48.13 0.81 1.85
CA MET A 658 47.58 -0.18 0.90
C MET A 658 46.70 -1.21 1.60
N HIS A 659 47.13 -1.73 2.75
CA HIS A 659 46.34 -2.67 3.55
C HIS A 659 45.02 -2.04 4.02
N ARG A 660 45.06 -0.79 4.52
CA ARG A 660 43.85 -0.05 4.91
C ARG A 660 42.89 0.16 3.75
N MET A 661 43.42 0.58 2.59
CA MET A 661 42.64 0.75 1.36
C MET A 661 42.01 -0.58 0.91
N GLN A 662 42.76 -1.68 0.97
CA GLN A 662 42.27 -3.01 0.61
C GLN A 662 41.14 -3.47 1.53
N GLU A 663 41.26 -3.30 2.85
CA GLU A 663 40.18 -3.66 3.79
C GLU A 663 38.89 -2.85 3.51
N LEU A 664 39.00 -1.54 3.30
CA LEU A 664 37.85 -0.69 2.95
C LEU A 664 37.25 -1.05 1.58
N THR A 665 38.08 -1.44 0.61
CA THR A 665 37.61 -1.92 -0.69
C THR A 665 36.77 -3.18 -0.53
N LEU A 666 37.20 -4.10 0.32
CA LEU A 666 36.46 -5.32 0.63
C LEU A 666 35.16 -5.02 1.39
N ASP A 667 35.15 -4.01 2.27
CA ASP A 667 33.96 -3.57 2.99
C ASP A 667 32.91 -2.96 2.05
N VAL A 668 33.33 -2.06 1.16
CA VAL A 668 32.47 -1.45 0.12
C VAL A 668 31.94 -2.53 -0.82
N ALA A 669 32.78 -3.46 -1.26
CA ALA A 669 32.36 -4.58 -2.09
C ALA A 669 31.36 -5.50 -1.37
N ALA A 670 31.53 -5.74 -0.07
CA ALA A 670 30.60 -6.52 0.72
C ALA A 670 29.24 -5.82 0.85
N LEU A 671 29.24 -4.50 1.12
CA LEU A 671 28.02 -3.69 1.19
C LEU A 671 27.26 -3.67 -0.13
N ASN A 672 27.94 -3.45 -1.26
CA ASN A 672 27.33 -3.50 -2.58
C ASN A 672 26.68 -4.86 -2.85
N ARG A 673 27.38 -5.97 -2.55
CA ARG A 673 26.80 -7.31 -2.67
C ARG A 673 25.57 -7.50 -1.78
N THR A 674 25.57 -6.97 -0.56
CA THR A 674 24.39 -7.04 0.33
C THR A 674 23.24 -6.23 -0.27
N ILE A 675 23.50 -5.01 -0.75
CA ILE A 675 22.51 -4.13 -1.40
C ILE A 675 21.92 -4.83 -2.64
N ASP A 676 22.75 -5.34 -3.54
CA ASP A 676 22.32 -6.06 -4.75
C ASP A 676 21.41 -7.25 -4.39
N ARG A 677 21.80 -8.02 -3.36
CA ARG A 677 21.02 -9.17 -2.89
C ARG A 677 19.71 -8.75 -2.22
N VAL A 678 19.69 -7.64 -1.48
CA VAL A 678 18.48 -7.09 -0.85
C VAL A 678 17.53 -6.54 -1.93
N MET A 679 18.06 -5.89 -2.96
CA MET A 679 17.30 -5.46 -4.13
C MET A 679 16.73 -6.66 -4.91
N ALA A 680 17.48 -7.76 -5.00
CA ALA A 680 17.06 -8.99 -5.66
C ALA A 680 16.04 -9.83 -4.87
N LEU A 681 15.81 -9.54 -3.58
CA LEU A 681 14.73 -10.18 -2.83
C LEU A 681 13.38 -9.93 -3.55
N PRO A 682 12.43 -10.89 -3.53
CA PRO A 682 11.14 -10.71 -4.17
C PRO A 682 10.45 -9.46 -3.60
N VAL A 683 9.94 -8.63 -4.50
CA VAL A 683 9.11 -7.49 -4.15
C VAL A 683 7.80 -8.06 -3.62
N ASN A 684 7.68 -8.12 -2.30
CA ASN A 684 6.39 -8.39 -1.68
C ASN A 684 5.44 -7.30 -2.18
N VAL A 685 4.50 -7.67 -3.03
CA VAL A 685 3.57 -6.74 -3.70
C VAL A 685 2.66 -6.03 -2.66
N ASP A 686 2.74 -6.45 -1.39
CA ASP A 686 1.93 -6.04 -0.26
C ASP A 686 2.75 -5.43 0.89
N GLY A 687 3.68 -4.50 0.60
CA GLY A 687 4.40 -3.75 1.65
C GLY A 687 4.91 -2.37 1.21
N PRO A 688 5.09 -1.42 2.16
CA PRO A 688 5.61 -0.07 1.89
C PRO A 688 7.06 -0.05 1.38
N THR A 689 7.77 -1.18 1.43
CA THR A 689 9.15 -1.35 0.99
C THR A 689 9.33 -1.21 -0.52
N VAL A 690 8.29 -1.45 -1.34
CA VAL A 690 8.39 -1.45 -2.81
C VAL A 690 8.65 -0.07 -3.40
N LEU A 691 8.02 0.96 -2.83
CA LEU A 691 8.16 2.33 -3.31
C LEU A 691 9.47 2.97 -2.84
N ALA A 692 9.92 2.67 -1.61
CA ALA A 692 11.27 3.04 -1.14
C ALA A 692 12.35 2.45 -2.06
N LEU A 693 12.21 1.17 -2.44
CA LEU A 693 13.14 0.44 -3.31
C LEU A 693 13.35 1.02 -4.72
N GLN A 694 12.35 1.65 -5.34
CA GLN A 694 12.53 2.25 -6.67
C GLN A 694 13.16 3.65 -6.62
N GLY A 695 12.99 4.40 -5.53
CA GLY A 695 13.76 5.63 -5.26
C GLY A 695 15.20 5.29 -4.86
N ASP A 696 15.36 4.23 -4.06
CA ASP A 696 16.62 3.74 -3.53
C ASP A 696 17.50 3.03 -4.53
N ALA A 697 16.96 2.42 -5.58
CA ALA A 697 17.79 1.91 -6.67
C ALA A 697 18.54 3.07 -7.33
N LEU A 698 17.86 4.20 -7.55
CA LEU A 698 18.44 5.44 -8.06
C LEU A 698 19.42 6.07 -7.05
N THR A 699 19.10 6.09 -5.75
CA THR A 699 20.00 6.58 -4.70
C THR A 699 21.25 5.69 -4.55
N ALA A 700 21.09 4.37 -4.49
CA ALA A 700 22.18 3.40 -4.39
C ALA A 700 23.07 3.37 -5.65
N HIS A 701 22.49 3.55 -6.85
CA HIS A 701 23.26 3.68 -8.09
C HIS A 701 23.90 5.07 -8.25
N ALA A 702 23.28 6.14 -7.74
CA ALA A 702 23.84 7.51 -7.75
C ALA A 702 25.05 7.68 -6.81
N VAL A 703 25.24 6.76 -5.85
CA VAL A 703 26.42 6.70 -4.96
C VAL A 703 27.68 6.22 -5.69
N ILE A 704 27.55 5.64 -6.90
CA ILE A 704 28.66 5.06 -7.67
C ILE A 704 29.14 5.99 -8.81
N GLU A 705 28.47 7.12 -9.06
CA GLU A 705 28.99 8.14 -10.00
C GLU A 705 30.21 8.87 -9.40
N ASP A 706 31.14 9.32 -10.25
CA ASP A 706 32.27 10.20 -9.87
C ASP A 706 31.72 11.51 -9.25
N ALA A 707 31.44 11.45 -7.96
CA ALA A 707 30.93 12.56 -7.18
C ALA A 707 32.09 13.44 -6.71
N SER A 708 31.89 14.75 -6.70
CA SER A 708 32.85 15.65 -6.07
C SER A 708 32.94 15.41 -4.57
N GLU A 709 34.08 15.76 -3.99
CA GLU A 709 34.33 15.57 -2.55
C GLU A 709 33.25 16.26 -1.70
N LEU A 710 32.80 17.45 -2.10
CA LEU A 710 31.75 18.19 -1.42
C LEU A 710 30.40 17.47 -1.47
N LEU A 711 30.04 16.88 -2.61
CA LEU A 711 28.79 16.13 -2.75
C LEU A 711 28.78 14.89 -1.86
N GLN A 712 29.89 14.16 -1.84
CA GLN A 712 30.05 12.98 -1.00
C GLN A 712 29.97 13.34 0.49
N LEU A 713 30.67 14.41 0.90
CA LEU A 713 30.63 14.92 2.28
C LEU A 713 29.24 15.42 2.68
N ALA A 714 28.51 16.10 1.80
CA ALA A 714 27.15 16.56 2.04
C ALA A 714 26.18 15.40 2.30
N ASN A 715 26.34 14.29 1.57
CA ASN A 715 25.57 13.06 1.80
C ASN A 715 25.95 12.42 3.13
N VAL A 716 27.24 12.19 3.37
CA VAL A 716 27.76 11.55 4.60
C VAL A 716 27.36 12.31 5.87
N VAL A 717 27.50 13.64 5.87
CA VAL A 717 27.16 14.48 7.04
C VAL A 717 25.64 14.65 7.20
N GLY A 718 24.89 14.63 6.10
CA GLY A 718 23.42 14.57 6.14
C GLY A 718 22.91 13.29 6.78
N ASP A 719 23.45 12.14 6.37
CA ASP A 719 23.04 10.82 6.88
C ASP A 719 23.36 10.63 8.36
N MET A 720 24.42 11.27 8.86
CA MET A 720 24.77 11.25 10.29
C MET A 720 23.69 11.87 11.20
N GLU A 721 22.85 12.77 10.67
CA GLU A 721 21.73 13.35 11.42
C GLU A 721 20.58 12.34 11.59
N LEU A 722 20.38 11.47 10.59
CA LEU A 722 19.35 10.43 10.57
C LEU A 722 19.81 9.15 11.29
N TYR A 723 21.09 8.79 11.14
CA TYR A 723 21.68 7.56 11.65
C TYR A 723 22.86 7.86 12.58
N PRO A 724 22.61 8.05 13.89
CA PRO A 724 23.66 8.41 14.86
C PRO A 724 24.82 7.41 14.96
N ASP A 725 24.59 6.14 14.62
CA ASP A 725 25.62 5.09 14.62
C ASP A 725 26.82 5.45 13.72
N LEU A 726 26.58 6.20 12.63
CA LEU A 726 27.60 6.64 11.68
C LEU A 726 28.51 7.75 12.23
N GLN A 727 28.10 8.46 13.29
CA GLN A 727 28.87 9.58 13.87
C GLN A 727 30.15 9.13 14.58
N SER A 728 30.18 7.89 15.07
CA SER A 728 31.26 7.34 15.89
C SER A 728 32.61 7.27 15.18
N ASN A 729 32.61 7.11 13.85
CA ASN A 729 33.82 6.88 13.05
C ASN A 729 34.13 7.99 12.04
N THR A 730 33.29 9.02 11.93
CA THR A 730 33.29 9.94 10.78
C THR A 730 33.38 11.41 11.18
N GLY A 731 34.01 11.70 12.33
CA GLY A 731 34.11 13.07 12.83
C GLY A 731 34.91 14.01 11.95
N GLU A 732 35.88 13.49 11.20
CA GLU A 732 36.71 14.25 10.27
C GLU A 732 35.91 14.77 9.06
N ALA A 733 34.91 14.02 8.59
CA ALA A 733 34.05 14.46 7.49
C ALA A 733 33.27 15.74 7.82
N VAL A 734 32.83 15.89 9.08
CA VAL A 734 32.13 17.11 9.53
C VAL A 734 33.03 18.34 9.41
N TYR A 735 34.32 18.19 9.73
CA TYR A 735 35.28 19.29 9.60
C TYR A 735 35.59 19.60 8.14
N ALA A 736 35.89 18.59 7.33
CA ALA A 736 36.16 18.77 5.90
C ALA A 736 34.98 19.42 5.18
N TYR A 737 33.76 18.97 5.49
CA TYR A 737 32.53 19.51 4.91
C TYR A 737 32.31 20.98 5.29
N ALA A 738 32.47 21.31 6.57
CA ALA A 738 32.34 22.67 7.05
C ALA A 738 33.40 23.61 6.45
N ASP A 739 34.64 23.13 6.30
CA ASP A 739 35.75 23.92 5.73
C ASP A 739 35.52 24.20 4.24
N LEU A 740 35.02 23.23 3.47
CA LEU A 740 34.67 23.45 2.05
C LEU A 740 33.54 24.47 1.89
N LEU A 741 32.50 24.40 2.75
CA LEU A 741 31.43 25.40 2.75
C LEU A 741 31.92 26.79 3.14
N ASP A 742 32.76 26.89 4.18
CA ASP A 742 33.34 28.18 4.60
C ASP A 742 34.25 28.78 3.52
N ASN A 743 35.01 27.96 2.78
CA ASN A 743 35.80 28.41 1.64
C ASN A 743 34.91 28.96 0.51
N ALA A 744 33.79 28.29 0.21
CA ALA A 744 32.84 28.77 -0.81
C ALA A 744 32.25 30.14 -0.43
N PHE A 745 31.93 30.35 0.86
CA PHE A 745 31.44 31.64 1.36
C PHE A 745 32.53 32.73 1.31
N GLU A 746 33.78 32.37 1.61
CA GLU A 746 34.92 33.30 1.54
C GLU A 746 35.24 33.74 0.10
N CYS A 747 35.13 32.85 -0.88
CA CYS A 747 35.28 33.19 -2.30
C CYS A 747 34.27 34.26 -2.76
N GLU A 748 33.13 34.38 -2.07
CA GLU A 748 32.12 35.42 -2.32
C GLU A 748 32.22 36.62 -1.36
N GLY A 749 33.29 36.72 -0.58
CA GLY A 749 33.59 37.84 0.31
C GLY A 749 32.88 37.79 1.67
N HIS A 750 32.32 36.64 2.07
CA HIS A 750 31.68 36.46 3.39
C HIS A 750 32.66 35.84 4.40
N PRO A 751 32.51 36.12 5.71
CA PRO A 751 33.37 35.52 6.73
C PRO A 751 33.10 34.01 6.87
N ARG A 752 34.12 33.26 7.26
CA ARG A 752 34.02 31.83 7.64
C ARG A 752 33.27 31.70 8.96
N ILE A 753 32.04 31.17 8.93
CA ILE A 753 31.11 31.14 10.07
C ILE A 753 31.21 29.80 10.81
N LEU A 754 31.39 28.70 10.07
CA LEU A 754 31.37 27.36 10.64
C LEU A 754 32.64 27.06 11.44
N VAL A 755 33.79 27.63 11.09
CA VAL A 755 35.08 27.46 11.79
C VAL A 755 34.97 27.67 13.31
N ARG A 756 34.10 28.58 13.76
CA ARG A 756 33.97 28.98 15.18
C ARG A 756 33.06 28.07 16.02
N LEU A 757 32.36 27.13 15.39
CA LEU A 757 31.35 26.28 16.04
C LEU A 757 31.97 24.98 16.57
N SER A 758 31.31 24.36 17.57
CA SER A 758 31.65 22.99 18.01
C SER A 758 31.32 21.94 16.94
N LYS A 759 31.82 20.71 17.07
CA LYS A 759 31.59 19.64 16.07
C LYS A 759 30.09 19.40 15.77
N ASP A 760 29.27 19.30 16.80
CA ASP A 760 27.84 19.02 16.65
C ASP A 760 27.08 20.23 16.06
N GLU A 761 27.47 21.44 16.47
CA GLU A 761 26.95 22.68 15.90
C GLU A 761 27.38 22.86 14.44
N LYS A 762 28.63 22.50 14.08
CA LYS A 762 29.13 22.49 12.69
C LYS A 762 28.27 21.58 11.82
N MET A 763 28.00 20.35 12.28
CA MET A 763 27.16 19.41 11.55
C MET A 763 25.75 19.96 11.32
N GLN A 764 25.08 20.43 12.38
CA GLN A 764 23.72 20.96 12.28
C GLN A 764 23.66 22.21 11.38
N CYS A 765 24.58 23.15 11.56
CA CYS A 765 24.62 24.39 10.78
C CYS A 765 25.00 24.14 9.32
N ALA A 766 25.97 23.28 9.05
CA ALA A 766 26.39 22.93 7.69
C ALA A 766 25.26 22.22 6.93
N ASN A 767 24.56 21.28 7.58
CA ASN A 767 23.40 20.62 6.99
C ASN A 767 22.23 21.60 6.78
N ALA A 768 21.99 22.53 7.71
CA ALA A 768 20.97 23.55 7.57
C ALA A 768 21.28 24.55 6.45
N LEU A 769 22.53 25.00 6.34
CA LEU A 769 23.02 25.85 5.25
C LEU A 769 22.79 25.17 3.90
N MET A 770 23.25 23.93 3.76
CA MET A 770 23.10 23.19 2.52
C MET A 770 21.63 22.96 2.19
N ARG A 771 20.78 22.58 3.15
CA ARG A 771 19.32 22.44 2.93
C ARG A 771 18.66 23.73 2.45
N GLN A 772 19.10 24.89 2.92
CA GLN A 772 18.58 26.17 2.42
C GLN A 772 19.06 26.46 1.00
N LEU A 773 20.34 26.22 0.71
CA LEU A 773 20.88 26.37 -0.66
C LEU A 773 20.20 25.40 -1.64
N GLU A 774 19.99 24.15 -1.24
CA GLU A 774 19.27 23.12 -1.98
C GLU A 774 17.86 23.58 -2.36
N ARG A 775 17.11 24.16 -1.40
CA ARG A 775 15.76 24.70 -1.65
C ARG A 775 15.76 25.84 -2.66
N HIS A 776 16.79 26.66 -2.67
CA HIS A 776 16.93 27.76 -3.63
C HIS A 776 17.36 27.26 -5.01
N ALA A 777 18.20 26.23 -5.08
CA ALA A 777 18.64 25.62 -6.34
C ALA A 777 17.53 24.78 -6.99
N ASN A 778 16.83 23.97 -6.21
CA ASN A 778 15.71 23.16 -6.67
C ASN A 778 14.68 22.91 -5.54
N PRO A 779 13.56 23.66 -5.52
CA PRO A 779 12.53 23.49 -4.50
C PRO A 779 11.81 22.13 -4.52
N GLN A 780 11.83 21.42 -5.66
CA GLN A 780 11.07 20.18 -5.85
C GLN A 780 11.86 18.92 -5.52
N ASN A 781 13.18 18.96 -5.61
CA ASN A 781 14.03 17.78 -5.38
C ASN A 781 15.36 18.18 -4.71
N HIS A 782 15.53 17.81 -3.44
CA HIS A 782 16.71 18.16 -2.65
C HIS A 782 18.00 17.50 -3.15
N LEU A 783 17.95 16.30 -3.75
CA LEU A 783 19.14 15.62 -4.29
C LEU A 783 19.68 16.34 -5.51
N LEU A 784 18.79 16.73 -6.43
CA LEU A 784 19.15 17.53 -7.60
C LEU A 784 19.56 18.95 -7.19
N GLY A 785 18.88 19.53 -6.18
CA GLY A 785 19.27 20.80 -5.59
C GLY A 785 20.68 20.75 -5.01
N ARG A 786 21.02 19.69 -4.28
CA ARG A 786 22.35 19.48 -3.70
C ARG A 786 23.40 19.38 -4.79
N ARG A 787 23.16 18.56 -5.82
CA ARG A 787 24.06 18.47 -6.98
C ARG A 787 24.28 19.82 -7.65
N ALA A 788 23.22 20.58 -7.90
CA ALA A 788 23.34 21.90 -8.52
C ALA A 788 24.14 22.90 -7.66
N VAL A 789 23.89 22.94 -6.34
CA VAL A 789 24.66 23.79 -5.42
C VAL A 789 26.13 23.39 -5.43
N VAL A 790 26.42 22.10 -5.35
CA VAL A 790 27.79 21.59 -5.34
C VAL A 790 28.50 21.86 -6.67
N GLU A 791 27.83 21.67 -7.82
CA GLU A 791 28.40 22.01 -9.13
C GLU A 791 28.76 23.50 -9.25
N ILE A 792 27.95 24.40 -8.69
CA ILE A 792 28.24 25.84 -8.66
C ILE A 792 29.51 26.10 -7.84
N ILE A 793 29.61 25.47 -6.67
CA ILE A 793 30.77 25.61 -5.77
C ILE A 793 32.04 25.07 -6.43
N ASP A 794 31.97 23.88 -7.01
CA ASP A 794 33.11 23.22 -7.65
C ASP A 794 33.63 23.98 -8.88
N ARG A 795 32.74 24.69 -9.61
CA ARG A 795 33.12 25.59 -10.72
C ARG A 795 33.67 26.94 -10.26
N GLY A 796 33.56 27.27 -8.97
CA GLY A 796 33.94 28.57 -8.43
C GLY A 796 33.06 29.73 -8.93
N GLU A 797 31.83 29.43 -9.35
CA GLU A 797 30.87 30.44 -9.80
C GLU A 797 30.12 31.03 -8.59
N SER A 798 29.58 32.24 -8.71
CA SER A 798 28.91 32.90 -7.58
C SER A 798 27.53 32.30 -7.31
N LEU A 799 27.38 31.69 -6.12
CA LEU A 799 26.11 31.20 -5.58
C LEU A 799 25.08 32.31 -5.48
N GLN A 800 25.48 33.53 -5.06
CA GLN A 800 24.54 34.65 -4.96
C GLN A 800 23.92 35.01 -6.32
N LYS A 801 24.73 35.02 -7.38
CA LYS A 801 24.26 35.40 -8.72
C LYS A 801 23.41 34.32 -9.36
N LEU A 802 23.81 33.06 -9.23
CA LEU A 802 23.14 31.94 -9.89
C LEU A 802 21.88 31.48 -9.16
N LEU A 803 21.88 31.50 -7.84
CA LEU A 803 20.73 31.11 -7.03
C LEU A 803 19.82 32.30 -6.68
N GLY A 804 20.25 33.53 -6.96
CA GLY A 804 19.49 34.74 -6.64
C GLY A 804 19.32 34.98 -5.14
N VAL A 805 20.28 34.51 -4.33
CA VAL A 805 20.20 34.51 -2.86
C VAL A 805 21.16 35.52 -2.22
N LYS A 806 20.83 35.96 -1.00
CA LYS A 806 21.77 36.67 -0.13
C LYS A 806 22.36 35.69 0.87
N LEU A 807 23.62 35.28 0.68
CA LEU A 807 24.29 34.31 1.55
C LEU A 807 24.30 34.73 3.03
N ASN A 808 24.37 36.03 3.32
CA ASN A 808 24.29 36.57 4.68
C ASN A 808 22.95 36.31 5.39
N GLU A 809 21.84 36.28 4.64
CA GLU A 809 20.52 35.96 5.21
C GLU A 809 20.39 34.45 5.46
N ILE A 810 20.89 33.62 4.53
CA ILE A 810 20.92 32.16 4.68
C ILE A 810 21.78 31.75 5.88
N ALA A 811 22.97 32.33 6.03
CA ALA A 811 23.84 32.01 7.16
C ALA A 811 23.25 32.42 8.51
N ARG A 812 22.52 33.55 8.58
CA ARG A 812 21.81 33.96 9.80
C ARG A 812 20.68 33.01 10.16
N GLN A 813 19.98 32.45 9.18
CA GLN A 813 18.90 31.49 9.40
C GLN A 813 19.40 30.09 9.79
N ALA A 814 20.62 29.74 9.35
CA ALA A 814 21.23 28.44 9.61
C ALA A 814 22.06 28.39 10.91
N LEU A 815 22.46 29.55 11.45
CA LEU A 815 23.11 29.62 12.77
C LEU A 815 22.16 29.08 13.85
N PRO A 816 22.67 28.35 14.87
CA PRO A 816 21.83 27.80 15.90
C PRO A 816 21.25 28.97 16.69
N ALA A 817 19.95 29.24 16.54
CA ALA A 817 19.23 29.93 17.61
C ALA A 817 19.36 29.05 18.85
N LYS A 818 19.58 29.63 20.04
CA LYS A 818 19.75 28.89 21.32
C LYS A 818 18.63 27.86 21.64
N ASN A 819 17.56 27.80 20.85
CA ASN A 819 16.43 26.87 20.94
C ASN A 819 16.04 26.27 19.56
N GLN A 820 16.92 25.53 18.88
CA GLN A 820 16.47 24.60 17.83
C GLN A 820 16.58 23.17 18.32
N THR A 821 15.43 22.49 18.35
CA THR A 821 15.32 21.07 18.66
C THR A 821 15.96 20.27 17.52
N PRO A 822 16.97 19.43 17.78
CA PRO A 822 17.50 18.55 16.74
C PRO A 822 16.38 17.65 16.21
N LEU A 823 16.42 17.32 14.91
CA LEU A 823 15.59 16.26 14.34
C LEU A 823 16.02 14.92 14.95
N ARG A 824 15.50 14.61 16.14
CA ARG A 824 15.53 13.27 16.72
C ARG A 824 14.24 12.57 16.32
N LEU A 825 14.34 11.29 15.95
CA LEU A 825 13.23 10.37 16.21
C LEU A 825 12.91 10.51 17.70
N VAL A 826 11.71 11.04 17.99
CA VAL A 826 11.24 11.23 19.36
C VAL A 826 11.29 9.88 20.06
N LYS A 827 12.23 9.70 21.00
CA LYS A 827 12.10 8.62 21.98
C LYS A 827 10.91 8.99 22.86
N PRO A 828 9.91 8.10 23.05
CA PRO A 828 8.89 8.34 24.06
C PRO A 828 9.60 8.51 25.40
N THR A 829 9.35 9.64 26.05
CA THR A 829 9.70 9.88 27.44
C THR A 829 9.08 8.77 28.27
N THR A 830 9.91 7.90 28.83
CA THR A 830 9.52 7.09 29.98
C THR A 830 9.29 8.07 31.13
N GLU A 831 8.04 8.45 31.34
CA GLU A 831 7.60 8.94 32.65
C GLU A 831 7.68 7.74 33.61
N ASP A 832 8.81 7.66 34.31
CA ASP A 832 8.94 6.99 35.61
C ASP A 832 10.13 7.66 36.32
N ASP A 833 9.86 8.84 36.88
CA ASP A 833 10.64 9.39 37.99
C ASP A 833 9.66 10.21 38.84
N HIS A 834 8.81 9.48 39.58
CA HIS A 834 8.12 10.04 40.73
C HIS A 834 8.95 9.82 41.99
N ASP A 835 9.20 10.95 42.64
CA ASP A 835 9.40 11.12 44.08
C ASP A 835 10.70 10.64 44.71
N ASP A 836 11.66 11.58 44.80
CA ASP A 836 12.28 11.85 46.09
C ASP A 836 12.79 13.30 46.19
N ARG A 837 11.89 14.24 46.50
CA ARG A 837 12.27 15.52 47.12
C ARG A 837 11.38 15.85 48.31
N ARG A 838 11.97 15.66 49.48
CA ARG A 838 11.59 16.18 50.78
C ARG A 838 11.26 17.68 50.73
N ALA A 839 10.08 17.99 51.27
CA ALA A 839 9.75 19.07 52.20
C ALA A 839 10.52 20.39 52.09
N SER A 840 9.85 21.45 51.63
CA SER A 840 9.60 22.70 52.39
C SER A 840 8.54 23.53 51.70
#